data_AF-A0A957XNX4-F1
#
_entry.id   AF-A0A957XNX4-F1
#
_cell.length_a   1.000
_cell.length_b   1.000
_cell.length_c   1.000
_cell.angle_alpha   90.00
_cell.angle_beta   90.00
_cell.angle_gamma   90.00
#
_symmetry.space_group_name_H-M   'P 1'
#
loop_
_entity.id
_entity.type
_entity.pdbx_description
1 polymer ?
#
loop_
_entity_poly.entity_id
_entity_poly.type
_entity_poly.pdbx_seq_one_letter_code
_entity_poly.pdbx_strand_id
1 'polypeptide(L)'
;MLENNNQAIEIEQQPPRDLKRAGSIMVLAAMVLFAVVLLRRAWLSDDAFITLRTVDNFVNGYGLTWNPGERVQSYTHPLWMLLLTSVYTLTREPVYTTLFLGVAISLAAAVLFSLRVASSTMAAAFGLLLMILSKGFMDYSTSGLENPLTNLLLVSFFAVYFGRKPSVRTVLLLSLISSLVALNRLDALLLCLPALLYAFVQVRSARGLLALVAGQLPLLLWLGFATIYYGFPFPNTAYAKLNTGVPVSELTAQGFYYFINSLEVDPITLATILLGLGAAVFSREKAQWVIAAGIVLYLVYVVRIGGDFMSGRMLTAPFLVAVVLVARLDFRSLSPVAGVAALALLVLVGLAAPMNTLSNSAPPLNSEAALAYLTGPNSAGITDERLVYSGGTGLLVGSRAHDLPDHNRVRVGKEFRAQGPSVQTKGAVGMIGYYAGPQVHIIDVMALTEPLLARLPAFQDVNWRIGHFERVIPEGYQQTLETGQNLIADENLARYYDKLLMITSGSLFDSARLREIWRMNTGAYQDLIDTGRYRYPNAVQKEQQEVSRFIAEGTALDDSRLLHLGASGLQIDLDTLSHGRDLEVSINNQLNRYQVVFERQGTEIGRLDLSESYLPAEGGLHVQTIVTPEHVARQGYDRIRILPAEGTDFRVGHVRIWGPEEWPECGQGHDCTIEFGDQRIVQLLDQGWSSAEDWGIWSDGPQSTMQLLAGQGNYQLDIEAFPQKQADGQCDQALEVWWNEFAIGEQSFIGCESQLLSFNVPQDVVTDGVNDLRFAYRYALPPQEASQVANGDQRMLGVGFRSLHLSPAHDIGEESQ
;
A
#
# COMPACT_ATOMS: atom_id res chain seq x y z
N MET A 1 -66.45 -54.28 19.59
CA MET A 1 -65.01 -53.93 19.67
C MET A 1 -64.55 -53.49 18.29
N LEU A 2 -64.04 -52.26 18.23
CA LEU A 2 -63.13 -51.69 17.23
C LEU A 2 -63.69 -51.36 15.84
N GLU A 3 -64.15 -50.12 15.74
CA GLU A 3 -64.06 -49.24 14.57
C GLU A 3 -62.62 -49.14 14.04
N ASN A 4 -62.47 -48.88 12.73
CA ASN A 4 -61.33 -48.10 12.25
C ASN A 4 -61.75 -47.24 11.04
N ASN A 5 -62.00 -45.97 11.35
CA ASN A 5 -62.05 -44.85 10.42
C ASN A 5 -60.67 -44.64 9.80
N ASN A 6 -60.59 -44.57 8.47
CA ASN A 6 -59.47 -43.99 7.75
C ASN A 6 -59.99 -42.97 6.74
N GLN A 7 -60.33 -41.77 7.23
CA GLN A 7 -60.32 -40.55 6.44
C GLN A 7 -59.14 -39.70 6.95
N ALA A 8 -58.00 -39.84 6.28
CA ALA A 8 -56.88 -38.94 6.46
C ALA A 8 -57.24 -37.60 5.79
N ILE A 9 -57.50 -36.60 6.63
CA ILE A 9 -57.67 -35.22 6.26
C ILE A 9 -56.27 -34.62 6.06
N GLU A 10 -55.90 -34.32 4.81
CA GLU A 10 -54.85 -33.34 4.51
C GLU A 10 -55.40 -31.93 4.84
N ILE A 11 -55.14 -31.42 6.05
CA ILE A 11 -55.26 -29.98 6.30
C ILE A 11 -53.97 -29.33 5.80
N GLU A 12 -54.04 -28.79 4.58
CA GLU A 12 -53.14 -27.75 4.10
C GLU A 12 -53.40 -26.47 4.94
N GLN A 13 -52.70 -26.32 6.07
CA GLN A 13 -52.81 -25.13 6.93
C GLN A 13 -52.25 -23.90 6.22
N GLN A 14 -53.08 -23.23 5.42
CA GLN A 14 -52.80 -21.87 4.98
C GLN A 14 -52.80 -20.94 6.20
N PRO A 15 -51.78 -20.08 6.38
CA PRO A 15 -51.73 -19.19 7.54
C PRO A 15 -52.93 -18.22 7.54
N PRO A 16 -53.49 -17.89 8.73
CA PRO A 16 -54.64 -17.00 8.88
C PRO A 16 -54.48 -15.67 8.13
N ARG A 17 -55.57 -15.17 7.53
CA ARG A 17 -55.58 -13.91 6.76
C ARG A 17 -55.04 -12.70 7.55
N ASP A 18 -55.21 -12.67 8.87
CA ASP A 18 -54.77 -11.58 9.74
C ASP A 18 -53.23 -11.52 9.89
N LEU A 19 -52.54 -12.66 9.90
CA LEU A 19 -51.07 -12.73 9.92
C LEU A 19 -50.45 -12.22 8.62
N LYS A 20 -51.09 -12.46 7.47
CA LYS A 20 -50.65 -11.91 6.18
C LYS A 20 -50.81 -10.38 6.12
N ARG A 21 -51.90 -9.85 6.71
CA ARG A 21 -52.13 -8.40 6.80
C ARG A 21 -51.12 -7.71 7.71
N ALA A 22 -50.87 -8.25 8.91
CA ALA A 22 -49.87 -7.71 9.84
C ALA A 22 -48.46 -7.69 9.22
N GLY A 23 -48.04 -8.77 8.55
CA GLY A 23 -46.76 -8.82 7.86
C GLY A 23 -46.63 -7.80 6.73
N SER A 24 -47.71 -7.55 5.98
CA SER A 24 -47.71 -6.54 4.91
C SER A 24 -47.61 -5.11 5.45
N ILE A 25 -48.26 -4.83 6.59
CA ILE A 25 -48.17 -3.53 7.28
C ILE A 25 -46.74 -3.29 7.78
N MET A 26 -46.08 -4.31 8.33
CA MET A 26 -44.68 -4.21 8.77
C MET A 26 -43.73 -3.88 7.62
N VAL A 27 -43.87 -4.56 6.48
CA VAL A 27 -43.04 -4.27 5.29
C VAL A 27 -43.31 -2.86 4.79
N LEU A 28 -44.57 -2.42 4.74
CA LEU A 28 -44.91 -1.05 4.33
C LEU A 28 -44.31 -0.02 5.30
N ALA A 29 -44.41 -0.23 6.61
CA ALA A 29 -43.82 0.65 7.60
C ALA A 29 -42.30 0.72 7.48
N ALA A 30 -41.63 -0.42 7.29
CA ALA A 30 -40.19 -0.49 7.05
C ALA A 30 -39.80 0.21 5.74
N MET A 31 -40.59 0.08 4.68
CA MET A 31 -40.36 0.75 3.40
C MET A 31 -40.52 2.28 3.51
N VAL A 32 -41.54 2.74 4.24
CA VAL A 32 -41.73 4.18 4.52
C VAL A 32 -40.56 4.70 5.34
N LEU A 33 -40.13 3.98 6.39
CA LEU A 33 -38.97 4.36 7.19
C LEU A 33 -37.70 4.41 6.34
N PHE A 34 -37.48 3.41 5.49
CA PHE A 34 -36.38 3.39 4.53
C PHE A 34 -36.39 4.63 3.65
N ALA A 35 -37.52 4.97 3.04
CA ALA A 35 -37.66 6.16 2.20
C ALA A 35 -37.37 7.46 2.96
N VAL A 36 -37.89 7.59 4.19
CA VAL A 36 -37.67 8.78 5.04
C VAL A 36 -36.20 8.93 5.41
N VAL A 37 -35.53 7.85 5.85
CA VAL A 37 -34.11 7.87 6.21
C VAL A 37 -33.26 8.16 4.98
N LEU A 38 -33.55 7.52 3.84
CA LEU A 38 -32.85 7.73 2.58
C LEU A 38 -32.92 9.20 2.13
N LEU A 39 -34.11 9.80 2.10
CA LEU A 39 -34.29 11.21 1.74
C LEU A 39 -33.59 12.15 2.73
N ARG A 40 -33.63 11.83 4.02
CA ARG A 40 -32.94 12.62 5.05
C ARG A 40 -31.42 12.58 4.92
N ARG A 41 -30.88 11.46 4.43
CA ARG A 41 -29.44 11.27 4.28
C ARG A 41 -28.89 11.63 2.90
N ALA A 42 -29.76 11.93 1.94
CA ALA A 42 -29.42 12.28 0.57
C ALA A 42 -28.37 13.40 0.46
N TRP A 43 -27.28 13.15 -0.29
CA TRP A 43 -26.11 14.03 -0.45
C TRP A 43 -25.34 13.68 -1.72
N LEU A 44 -24.44 14.54 -2.20
CA LEU A 44 -23.53 14.22 -3.32
C LEU A 44 -22.06 14.33 -2.90
N SER A 45 -21.26 13.38 -3.34
CA SER A 45 -19.80 13.42 -3.23
C SER A 45 -19.18 14.33 -4.29
N ASP A 46 -17.96 14.80 -4.04
CA ASP A 46 -17.16 15.49 -5.05
C ASP A 46 -16.89 14.58 -6.26
N ASP A 47 -16.53 13.32 -6.03
CA ASP A 47 -16.27 12.32 -7.07
C ASP A 47 -17.43 12.13 -8.06
N ALA A 48 -18.69 12.28 -7.61
CA ALA A 48 -19.85 12.20 -8.51
C ALA A 48 -19.77 13.25 -9.63
N PHE A 49 -19.18 14.42 -9.35
CA PHE A 49 -19.02 15.47 -10.35
C PHE A 49 -17.98 15.13 -11.43
N ILE A 50 -17.10 14.13 -11.20
CA ILE A 50 -16.18 13.59 -12.22
C ILE A 50 -16.98 12.96 -13.38
N THR A 51 -18.02 12.21 -13.04
CA THR A 51 -18.90 11.64 -14.07
C THR A 51 -19.82 12.72 -14.65
N LEU A 52 -20.34 13.64 -13.83
CA LEU A 52 -21.29 14.65 -14.28
C LEU A 52 -20.72 15.63 -15.30
N ARG A 53 -19.42 16.00 -15.25
CA ARG A 53 -18.86 16.85 -16.31
C ARG A 53 -18.75 16.09 -17.62
N THR A 54 -18.45 14.79 -17.57
CA THR A 54 -18.44 13.94 -18.77
C THR A 54 -19.85 13.86 -19.38
N VAL A 55 -20.86 13.73 -18.52
CA VAL A 55 -22.28 13.79 -18.91
C VAL A 55 -22.60 15.15 -19.56
N ASP A 56 -22.26 16.26 -18.90
CA ASP A 56 -22.51 17.62 -19.41
C ASP A 56 -21.80 17.86 -20.75
N ASN A 57 -20.53 17.48 -20.84
CA ASN A 57 -19.75 17.58 -22.07
C ASN A 57 -20.38 16.80 -23.23
N PHE A 58 -20.81 15.56 -22.99
CA PHE A 58 -21.44 14.74 -24.01
C PHE A 58 -22.78 15.33 -24.49
N VAL A 59 -23.62 15.78 -23.55
CA VAL A 59 -24.93 16.39 -23.86
C VAL A 59 -24.78 17.71 -24.61
N ASN A 60 -23.68 18.44 -24.42
CA ASN A 60 -23.36 19.66 -25.15
C ASN A 60 -22.50 19.43 -26.42
N GLY A 61 -22.24 18.18 -26.81
CA GLY A 61 -21.60 17.84 -28.09
C GLY A 61 -20.08 17.78 -28.08
N TYR A 62 -19.43 17.84 -26.92
CA TYR A 62 -17.97 17.71 -26.79
C TYR A 62 -17.47 16.24 -26.78
N GLY A 63 -18.41 15.28 -26.79
CA GLY A 63 -18.11 13.85 -26.70
C GLY A 63 -18.08 13.33 -25.26
N LEU A 64 -17.89 12.02 -25.09
CA LEU A 64 -17.78 11.36 -23.78
C LEU A 64 -16.38 11.61 -23.16
N THR A 65 -16.06 12.87 -22.89
CA THR A 65 -14.74 13.34 -22.45
C THR A 65 -14.83 14.18 -21.17
N TRP A 66 -13.81 14.13 -20.33
CA TRP A 66 -13.70 15.01 -19.15
C TRP A 66 -13.15 16.39 -19.51
N ASN A 67 -11.95 16.43 -20.09
CA ASN A 67 -11.38 17.60 -20.75
C ASN A 67 -11.74 17.53 -22.24
N PRO A 68 -12.49 18.50 -22.80
CA PRO A 68 -12.81 18.50 -24.23
C PRO A 68 -11.56 18.44 -25.11
N GLY A 69 -11.62 17.67 -26.20
CA GLY A 69 -10.49 17.43 -27.10
C GLY A 69 -9.66 16.18 -26.76
N GLU A 70 -9.80 15.63 -25.54
CA GLU A 70 -9.13 14.40 -25.14
C GLU A 70 -10.13 13.28 -24.82
N ARG A 71 -10.10 12.20 -25.59
CA ARG A 71 -10.92 11.02 -25.32
C ARG A 71 -10.29 10.19 -24.22
N VAL A 72 -10.65 10.54 -22.98
CA VAL A 72 -10.26 9.81 -21.76
C VAL A 72 -11.49 9.38 -20.97
N GLN A 73 -11.53 8.10 -20.58
CA GLN A 73 -12.59 7.56 -19.73
C GLN A 73 -12.27 7.82 -18.25
N SER A 74 -12.74 8.96 -17.72
CA SER A 74 -12.54 9.38 -16.32
C SER A 74 -13.49 8.71 -15.32
N TYR A 75 -14.45 7.91 -15.80
CA TYR A 75 -15.45 7.23 -14.98
C TYR A 75 -15.27 5.70 -15.04
N THR A 76 -15.53 5.01 -13.92
CA THR A 76 -15.40 3.54 -13.80
C THR A 76 -16.70 2.78 -14.06
N HIS A 77 -17.81 3.51 -14.19
CA HIS A 77 -19.17 2.98 -14.18
C HIS A 77 -19.96 3.41 -15.43
N PRO A 78 -19.59 2.94 -16.63
CA PRO A 78 -20.29 3.22 -17.89
C PRO A 78 -21.81 3.17 -17.83
N LEU A 79 -22.38 2.16 -17.17
CA LEU A 79 -23.82 2.00 -17.12
C LEU A 79 -24.49 3.13 -16.31
N TRP A 80 -23.91 3.52 -15.18
CA TRP A 80 -24.38 4.65 -14.38
C TRP A 80 -24.22 5.98 -15.14
N MET A 81 -23.08 6.18 -15.81
CA MET A 81 -22.83 7.36 -16.65
C MET A 81 -23.88 7.51 -17.76
N LEU A 82 -24.17 6.42 -18.50
CA LEU A 82 -25.18 6.44 -19.57
C LEU A 82 -26.60 6.70 -19.03
N LEU A 83 -26.92 6.15 -17.85
CA LEU A 83 -28.20 6.38 -17.21
C LEU A 83 -28.35 7.84 -16.77
N LEU A 84 -27.32 8.42 -16.12
CA LEU A 84 -27.29 9.83 -15.76
C LEU A 84 -27.42 10.72 -17.01
N THR A 85 -26.67 10.41 -18.07
CA THR A 85 -26.76 11.11 -19.36
C THR A 85 -28.19 11.16 -19.87
N SER A 86 -28.86 10.01 -19.89
CA SER A 86 -30.21 9.89 -20.44
C SER A 86 -31.22 10.78 -19.70
N VAL A 87 -31.13 10.88 -18.38
CA VAL A 87 -32.04 11.74 -17.60
C VAL A 87 -31.60 13.20 -17.66
N TYR A 88 -30.31 13.46 -17.57
CA TYR A 88 -29.71 14.80 -17.61
C TYR A 88 -30.01 15.54 -18.93
N THR A 89 -30.12 14.84 -20.06
CA THR A 89 -30.53 15.46 -21.34
C THR A 89 -31.87 16.20 -21.25
N LEU A 90 -32.77 15.74 -20.38
CA LEU A 90 -34.10 16.31 -20.19
C LEU A 90 -34.12 17.39 -19.12
N THR A 91 -33.43 17.15 -18.00
CA THR A 91 -33.50 18.03 -16.83
C THR A 91 -32.54 19.21 -16.91
N ARG A 92 -31.37 19.03 -17.55
CA ARG A 92 -30.25 19.98 -17.58
C ARG A 92 -29.82 20.47 -16.19
N GLU A 93 -30.15 19.70 -15.17
CA GLU A 93 -29.89 20.02 -13.78
C GLU A 93 -29.14 18.82 -13.18
N PRO A 94 -27.87 18.96 -12.76
CA PRO A 94 -27.05 17.82 -12.37
C PRO A 94 -27.37 17.27 -10.97
N VAL A 95 -27.70 18.13 -10.01
CA VAL A 95 -27.72 17.77 -8.58
C VAL A 95 -28.96 16.99 -8.22
N TYR A 96 -30.13 17.58 -8.42
CA TYR A 96 -31.42 16.97 -8.14
C TYR A 96 -31.67 15.78 -9.05
N THR A 97 -31.24 15.83 -10.32
CA THR A 97 -31.32 14.66 -11.20
C THR A 97 -30.61 13.46 -10.60
N THR A 98 -29.37 13.66 -10.16
CA THR A 98 -28.55 12.59 -9.59
C THR A 98 -29.14 12.08 -8.27
N LEU A 99 -29.54 12.99 -7.38
CA LEU A 99 -30.14 12.65 -6.08
C LEU A 99 -31.44 11.86 -6.25
N PHE A 100 -32.40 12.39 -7.03
CA PHE A 100 -33.71 11.75 -7.19
C PHE A 100 -33.62 10.44 -7.97
N LEU A 101 -32.70 10.34 -8.92
CA LEU A 101 -32.44 9.08 -9.62
C LEU A 101 -31.87 8.03 -8.66
N GLY A 102 -30.89 8.40 -7.82
CA GLY A 102 -30.35 7.53 -6.78
C GLY A 102 -31.41 7.07 -5.78
N VAL A 103 -32.29 7.98 -5.33
CA VAL A 103 -33.44 7.66 -4.46
C VAL A 103 -34.40 6.69 -5.13
N ALA A 104 -34.82 6.98 -6.37
CA ALA A 104 -35.78 6.14 -7.10
C ALA A 104 -35.25 4.72 -7.32
N ILE A 105 -33.98 4.58 -7.70
CA ILE A 105 -33.34 3.29 -7.93
C ILE A 105 -33.17 2.51 -6.62
N SER A 106 -32.78 3.19 -5.53
CA SER A 106 -32.65 2.56 -4.21
C SER A 106 -34.01 2.06 -3.69
N LEU A 107 -35.09 2.83 -3.87
CA LEU A 107 -36.45 2.39 -3.57
C LEU A 107 -36.87 1.20 -4.43
N ALA A 108 -36.57 1.22 -5.73
CA ALA A 108 -36.84 0.10 -6.63
C ALA A 108 -36.08 -1.17 -6.19
N ALA A 109 -34.82 -1.04 -5.76
CA ALA A 109 -34.03 -2.15 -5.23
C ALA A 109 -34.67 -2.72 -3.95
N ALA A 110 -35.07 -1.86 -3.01
CA ALA A 110 -35.74 -2.25 -1.76
C ALA A 110 -37.07 -2.99 -2.03
N VAL A 111 -37.91 -2.45 -2.94
CA VAL A 111 -39.17 -3.08 -3.35
C VAL A 111 -38.93 -4.44 -4.01
N LEU A 112 -37.98 -4.51 -4.96
CA LEU A 112 -37.65 -5.76 -5.64
C LEU A 112 -37.13 -6.81 -4.66
N PHE A 113 -36.29 -6.40 -3.70
CA PHE A 113 -35.80 -7.27 -2.64
C PHE A 113 -36.95 -7.85 -1.81
N SER A 114 -37.86 -6.99 -1.32
CA SER A 114 -39.01 -7.42 -0.51
C SER A 114 -39.96 -8.35 -1.26
N LEU A 115 -40.16 -8.14 -2.57
CA LEU A 115 -41.13 -8.89 -3.36
C LEU A 115 -40.58 -10.18 -3.97
N ARG A 116 -39.28 -10.24 -4.30
CA ARG A 116 -38.71 -11.32 -5.13
C ARG A 116 -37.53 -12.06 -4.50
N VAL A 117 -36.91 -11.53 -3.45
CA VAL A 117 -35.74 -12.15 -2.83
C VAL A 117 -36.09 -12.70 -1.44
N ALA A 118 -36.73 -11.87 -0.60
CA ALA A 118 -37.09 -12.24 0.75
C ALA A 118 -38.00 -13.48 0.78
N SER A 119 -37.74 -14.42 1.70
CA SER A 119 -38.51 -15.66 1.85
C SER A 119 -39.91 -15.45 2.44
N SER A 120 -40.12 -14.35 3.17
CA SER A 120 -41.36 -14.01 3.86
C SER A 120 -41.47 -12.50 4.12
N THR A 121 -42.65 -12.02 4.52
CA THR A 121 -42.86 -10.61 4.91
C THR A 121 -42.00 -10.22 6.12
N MET A 122 -41.76 -11.14 7.05
CA MET A 122 -40.88 -10.89 8.20
C MET A 122 -39.42 -10.77 7.77
N ALA A 123 -38.95 -11.67 6.89
CA ALA A 123 -37.61 -11.59 6.31
C ALA A 123 -37.41 -10.29 5.50
N ALA A 124 -38.44 -9.85 4.78
CA ALA A 124 -38.42 -8.59 4.04
C ALA A 124 -38.30 -7.39 4.99
N ALA A 125 -39.15 -7.29 6.01
CA ALA A 125 -39.08 -6.21 6.99
C ALA A 125 -37.74 -6.20 7.75
N PHE A 126 -37.22 -7.37 8.11
CA PHE A 126 -35.92 -7.50 8.78
C PHE A 126 -34.77 -7.07 7.87
N GLY A 127 -34.75 -7.50 6.61
CA GLY A 127 -33.73 -7.09 5.65
C GLY A 127 -33.76 -5.59 5.37
N LEU A 128 -34.94 -4.99 5.26
CA LEU A 128 -35.10 -3.54 5.14
C LEU A 128 -34.55 -2.81 6.38
N LEU A 129 -34.80 -3.34 7.58
CA LEU A 129 -34.26 -2.74 8.79
C LEU A 129 -32.73 -2.82 8.86
N LEU A 130 -32.13 -3.95 8.48
CA LEU A 130 -30.67 -4.05 8.38
C LEU A 130 -30.11 -2.99 7.43
N MET A 131 -30.74 -2.83 6.25
CA MET A 131 -30.38 -1.79 5.29
C MET A 131 -30.49 -0.38 5.88
N ILE A 132 -31.53 -0.09 6.67
CA ILE A 132 -31.71 1.21 7.33
C ILE A 132 -30.63 1.46 8.39
N LEU A 133 -30.20 0.42 9.11
CA LEU A 133 -29.24 0.53 10.21
C LEU A 133 -27.78 0.59 9.74
N SER A 134 -27.47 0.09 8.54
CA SER A 134 -26.13 0.23 7.95
C SER A 134 -25.89 1.65 7.45
N LYS A 135 -24.94 2.34 8.09
CA LYS A 135 -24.52 3.70 7.71
C LYS A 135 -23.99 3.73 6.29
N GLY A 136 -23.04 2.85 5.97
CA GLY A 136 -22.42 2.78 4.65
C GLY A 136 -23.48 2.55 3.57
N PHE A 137 -24.38 1.59 3.77
CA PHE A 137 -25.42 1.31 2.77
C PHE A 137 -26.34 2.52 2.54
N MET A 138 -26.77 3.23 3.60
CA MET A 138 -27.62 4.42 3.45
C MET A 138 -26.91 5.61 2.84
N ASP A 139 -25.67 5.87 3.24
CA ASP A 139 -24.92 7.03 2.74
C ASP A 139 -24.64 6.89 1.25
N TYR A 140 -24.16 5.73 0.79
CA TYR A 140 -23.85 5.57 -0.64
C TYR A 140 -25.07 5.32 -1.51
N SER A 141 -26.26 5.05 -0.95
CA SER A 141 -27.52 4.94 -1.71
C SER A 141 -27.97 6.26 -2.37
N THR A 142 -27.30 7.38 -2.07
CA THR A 142 -27.62 8.69 -2.68
C THR A 142 -26.40 9.55 -3.02
N SER A 143 -25.17 9.14 -2.68
CA SER A 143 -23.89 9.87 -2.85
C SER A 143 -23.54 10.41 -4.25
N GLY A 144 -24.36 10.14 -5.26
CA GLY A 144 -24.11 10.42 -6.67
C GLY A 144 -23.25 9.40 -7.40
N LEU A 145 -22.68 8.45 -6.67
CA LEU A 145 -21.94 7.32 -7.21
C LEU A 145 -22.88 6.19 -7.65
N GLU A 146 -22.30 5.15 -8.25
CA GLU A 146 -22.99 4.06 -8.91
C GLU A 146 -23.66 3.03 -7.99
N ASN A 147 -23.51 3.17 -6.67
CA ASN A 147 -23.99 2.23 -5.65
C ASN A 147 -25.49 1.90 -5.76
N PRO A 148 -26.43 2.86 -5.96
CA PRO A 148 -27.86 2.54 -6.09
C PRO A 148 -28.14 1.54 -7.21
N LEU A 149 -27.50 1.75 -8.37
CA LEU A 149 -27.67 0.88 -9.52
C LEU A 149 -26.98 -0.47 -9.30
N THR A 150 -25.82 -0.49 -8.65
CA THR A 150 -25.16 -1.75 -8.23
C THR A 150 -26.11 -2.57 -7.34
N ASN A 151 -26.76 -1.93 -6.37
CA ASN A 151 -27.69 -2.57 -5.46
C ASN A 151 -28.90 -3.15 -6.20
N LEU A 152 -29.51 -2.38 -7.10
CA LEU A 152 -30.64 -2.86 -7.91
C LEU A 152 -30.24 -4.05 -8.80
N LEU A 153 -29.06 -4.02 -9.41
CA LEU A 153 -28.57 -5.09 -10.28
C LEU A 153 -28.26 -6.36 -9.48
N LEU A 154 -27.63 -6.26 -8.31
CA LEU A 154 -27.38 -7.40 -7.41
C LEU A 154 -28.70 -8.02 -6.93
N VAL A 155 -29.67 -7.21 -6.49
CA VAL A 155 -31.00 -7.70 -6.08
C VAL A 155 -31.70 -8.36 -7.28
N SER A 156 -31.60 -7.79 -8.48
CA SER A 156 -32.16 -8.37 -9.71
C SER A 156 -31.53 -9.72 -10.05
N PHE A 157 -30.21 -9.83 -9.91
CA PHE A 157 -29.48 -11.08 -10.10
C PHE A 157 -30.00 -12.16 -9.16
N PHE A 158 -30.09 -11.87 -7.86
CA PHE A 158 -30.55 -12.85 -6.87
C PHE A 158 -32.06 -13.14 -6.96
N ALA A 159 -32.87 -12.18 -7.38
CA ALA A 159 -34.29 -12.41 -7.69
C ALA A 159 -34.46 -13.43 -8.82
N VAL A 160 -33.62 -13.38 -9.86
CA VAL A 160 -33.60 -14.39 -10.94
C VAL A 160 -33.04 -15.71 -10.43
N TYR A 161 -31.96 -15.69 -9.67
CA TYR A 161 -31.26 -16.87 -9.16
C TYR A 161 -32.16 -17.74 -8.26
N PHE A 162 -32.91 -17.12 -7.35
CA PHE A 162 -33.85 -17.85 -6.47
C PHE A 162 -35.23 -18.08 -7.10
N GLY A 163 -35.67 -17.19 -7.99
CA GLY A 163 -37.02 -17.24 -8.57
C GLY A 163 -37.17 -18.18 -9.76
N ARG A 164 -36.09 -18.76 -10.30
CA ARG A 164 -36.13 -19.62 -11.49
C ARG A 164 -35.34 -20.90 -11.31
N LYS A 165 -35.85 -22.00 -11.89
CA LYS A 165 -35.09 -23.24 -12.00
C LYS A 165 -33.88 -23.07 -12.93
N PRO A 166 -32.77 -23.80 -12.71
CA PRO A 166 -31.64 -23.80 -13.63
C PRO A 166 -32.07 -24.16 -15.05
N SER A 167 -31.77 -23.31 -16.02
CA SER A 167 -32.10 -23.49 -17.44
C SER A 167 -31.18 -22.62 -18.30
N VAL A 168 -31.11 -22.89 -19.60
CA VAL A 168 -30.36 -22.04 -20.56
C VAL A 168 -30.81 -20.57 -20.49
N ARG A 169 -32.12 -20.33 -20.36
CA ARG A 169 -32.67 -18.98 -20.20
C ARG A 169 -32.25 -18.33 -18.87
N THR A 170 -32.17 -19.11 -17.80
CA THR A 170 -31.70 -18.62 -16.50
C THR A 170 -30.22 -18.22 -16.59
N VAL A 171 -29.37 -19.04 -17.21
CA VAL A 171 -27.96 -18.72 -17.45
C VAL A 171 -27.81 -17.45 -18.29
N LEU A 172 -28.59 -17.30 -19.37
CA LEU A 172 -28.61 -16.09 -20.19
C LEU A 172 -28.93 -14.84 -19.36
N LEU A 173 -30.01 -14.90 -18.56
CA LEU A 173 -30.45 -13.76 -17.75
C LEU A 173 -29.44 -13.41 -16.64
N LEU A 174 -28.91 -14.42 -15.94
CA LEU A 174 -27.88 -14.19 -14.91
C LEU A 174 -26.60 -13.63 -15.52
N SER A 175 -26.19 -14.12 -16.69
CA SER A 175 -25.03 -13.62 -17.42
C SER A 175 -25.26 -12.19 -17.93
N LEU A 176 -26.45 -11.88 -18.43
CA LEU A 176 -26.82 -10.53 -18.84
C LEU A 176 -26.77 -9.56 -17.65
N ILE A 177 -27.37 -9.92 -16.52
CA ILE A 177 -27.35 -9.06 -15.33
C ILE A 177 -25.93 -8.93 -14.79
N SER A 178 -25.12 -10.00 -14.76
CA SER A 178 -23.72 -9.88 -14.32
C SER A 178 -22.89 -9.01 -15.25
N SER A 179 -23.16 -9.03 -16.56
CA SER A 179 -22.54 -8.10 -17.52
C SER A 179 -22.90 -6.64 -17.21
N LEU A 180 -24.15 -6.37 -16.84
CA LEU A 180 -24.58 -5.03 -16.40
C LEU A 180 -23.97 -4.65 -15.04
N VAL A 181 -23.82 -5.61 -14.12
CA VAL A 181 -23.07 -5.40 -12.87
C VAL A 181 -21.64 -4.99 -13.19
N ALA A 182 -20.96 -5.69 -14.11
CA ALA A 182 -19.59 -5.38 -14.51
C ALA A 182 -19.44 -3.97 -15.12
N LEU A 183 -20.40 -3.56 -15.97
CA LEU A 183 -20.44 -2.22 -16.57
C LEU A 183 -20.75 -1.11 -15.56
N ASN A 184 -21.26 -1.47 -14.38
CA ASN A 184 -21.50 -0.52 -13.31
C ASN A 184 -20.35 -0.53 -12.28
N ARG A 185 -19.89 -1.71 -11.88
CA ARG A 185 -18.76 -1.97 -10.98
C ARG A 185 -18.13 -3.31 -11.35
N LEU A 186 -16.94 -3.26 -11.94
CA LEU A 186 -16.25 -4.46 -12.41
C LEU A 186 -15.93 -5.44 -11.28
N ASP A 187 -15.53 -4.93 -10.12
CA ASP A 187 -15.19 -5.72 -8.93
C ASP A 187 -16.42 -6.39 -8.26
N ALA A 188 -17.61 -5.79 -8.39
CA ALA A 188 -18.85 -6.39 -7.90
C ALA A 188 -19.21 -7.72 -8.62
N LEU A 189 -18.54 -8.04 -9.74
CA LEU A 189 -18.63 -9.36 -10.36
C LEU A 189 -18.23 -10.48 -9.40
N LEU A 190 -17.29 -10.26 -8.47
CA LEU A 190 -16.87 -11.26 -7.50
C LEU A 190 -18.04 -11.79 -6.65
N LEU A 191 -19.08 -10.97 -6.44
CA LEU A 191 -20.28 -11.34 -5.70
C LEU A 191 -21.26 -12.22 -6.50
N CYS A 192 -21.22 -12.14 -7.84
CA CYS A 192 -22.14 -12.86 -8.73
C CYS A 192 -21.50 -14.09 -9.37
N LEU A 193 -20.19 -14.07 -9.61
CA LEU A 193 -19.48 -15.07 -10.39
C LEU A 193 -19.67 -16.51 -9.87
N PRO A 194 -19.48 -16.80 -8.57
CA PRO A 194 -19.68 -18.17 -8.07
C PRO A 194 -21.11 -18.69 -8.30
N ALA A 195 -22.12 -17.85 -8.09
CA ALA A 195 -23.53 -18.21 -8.30
C ALA A 195 -23.87 -18.39 -9.79
N LEU A 196 -23.32 -17.55 -10.68
CA LEU A 196 -23.46 -17.69 -12.13
C LEU A 196 -22.82 -18.98 -12.63
N LEU A 197 -21.59 -19.26 -12.20
CA LEU A 197 -20.87 -20.49 -12.54
C LEU A 197 -21.62 -21.71 -12.03
N TYR A 198 -22.14 -21.67 -10.80
CA TYR A 198 -22.97 -22.74 -10.26
C TYR A 198 -24.24 -22.96 -11.10
N ALA A 199 -24.95 -21.90 -11.47
CA ALA A 199 -26.14 -22.02 -12.33
C ALA A 199 -25.80 -22.60 -13.72
N PHE A 200 -24.67 -22.22 -14.31
CA PHE A 200 -24.18 -22.80 -15.56
C PHE A 200 -23.81 -24.30 -15.41
N VAL A 201 -23.12 -24.65 -14.32
CA VAL A 201 -22.71 -26.01 -13.94
C VAL A 201 -23.91 -26.95 -13.74
N GLN A 202 -25.05 -26.42 -13.29
CA GLN A 202 -26.31 -27.18 -13.17
C GLN A 202 -26.98 -27.46 -14.52
N VAL A 203 -26.65 -26.70 -15.57
CA VAL A 203 -27.22 -26.86 -16.92
C VAL A 203 -26.28 -27.62 -17.85
N ARG A 204 -24.96 -27.36 -17.79
CA ARG A 204 -23.87 -28.03 -18.53
C ARG A 204 -24.22 -28.46 -19.96
N SER A 205 -24.48 -27.48 -20.84
CA SER A 205 -24.74 -27.72 -22.26
C SER A 205 -24.07 -26.67 -23.15
N ALA A 206 -23.82 -27.01 -24.42
CA ALA A 206 -23.29 -26.08 -25.42
C ALA A 206 -24.19 -24.84 -25.59
N ARG A 207 -25.52 -25.02 -25.55
CA ARG A 207 -26.48 -23.91 -25.54
C ARG A 207 -26.38 -23.06 -24.28
N GLY A 208 -26.07 -23.66 -23.13
CA GLY A 208 -25.76 -22.95 -21.90
C GLY A 208 -24.49 -22.10 -22.01
N LEU A 209 -23.45 -22.60 -22.68
CA LEU A 209 -22.22 -21.85 -22.93
C LEU A 209 -22.48 -20.67 -23.88
N LEU A 210 -23.23 -20.91 -24.95
CA LEU A 210 -23.65 -19.84 -25.86
C LEU A 210 -24.49 -18.78 -25.13
N ALA A 211 -25.40 -19.18 -24.24
CA ALA A 211 -26.17 -18.28 -23.41
C ALA A 211 -25.29 -17.48 -22.43
N LEU A 212 -24.26 -18.10 -21.85
CA LEU A 212 -23.28 -17.44 -21.00
C LEU A 212 -22.55 -16.35 -21.80
N VAL A 213 -21.98 -16.70 -22.96
CA VAL A 213 -21.26 -15.75 -23.83
C VAL A 213 -22.18 -14.64 -24.35
N ALA A 214 -23.38 -15.01 -24.83
CA ALA A 214 -24.36 -14.04 -25.33
C ALA A 214 -24.82 -13.05 -24.25
N GLY A 215 -24.94 -13.51 -22.99
CA GLY A 215 -25.25 -12.62 -21.87
C GLY A 215 -24.13 -11.61 -21.57
N GLN A 216 -22.87 -11.92 -21.89
CA GLN A 216 -21.73 -11.00 -21.70
C GLN A 216 -21.55 -9.99 -22.83
N LEU A 217 -22.39 -10.01 -23.87
CA LEU A 217 -22.28 -9.09 -25.00
C LEU A 217 -22.25 -7.61 -24.60
N PRO A 218 -23.06 -7.09 -23.65
CA PRO A 218 -22.97 -5.68 -23.26
C PRO A 218 -21.59 -5.27 -22.76
N LEU A 219 -20.95 -6.10 -21.91
CA LEU A 219 -19.60 -5.85 -21.41
C LEU A 219 -18.58 -5.89 -22.55
N LEU A 220 -18.63 -6.93 -23.40
CA LEU A 220 -17.70 -7.07 -24.52
C LEU A 220 -17.83 -5.92 -25.53
N LEU A 221 -19.06 -5.48 -25.81
CA LEU A 221 -19.33 -4.35 -26.69
C LEU A 221 -18.80 -3.04 -26.09
N TRP A 222 -18.95 -2.82 -24.79
CA TRP A 222 -18.38 -1.64 -24.14
C TRP A 222 -16.85 -1.67 -24.15
N LEU A 223 -16.21 -2.81 -23.84
CA LEU A 223 -14.75 -2.92 -23.86
C LEU A 223 -14.20 -2.68 -25.28
N GLY A 224 -14.89 -3.19 -26.31
CA GLY A 224 -14.58 -2.90 -27.71
C GLY A 224 -14.77 -1.41 -28.03
N PHE A 225 -15.90 -0.82 -27.63
CA PHE A 225 -16.16 0.61 -27.77
C PHE A 225 -15.09 1.46 -27.08
N ALA A 226 -14.73 1.15 -25.84
CA ALA A 226 -13.74 1.88 -25.06
C ALA A 226 -12.35 1.81 -25.71
N THR A 227 -11.97 0.62 -26.18
CA THR A 227 -10.70 0.43 -26.90
C THR A 227 -10.65 1.27 -28.19
N ILE A 228 -11.76 1.36 -28.94
CA ILE A 228 -11.80 2.16 -30.17
C ILE A 228 -11.89 3.66 -29.86
N TYR A 229 -12.79 4.06 -28.96
CA TYR A 229 -13.11 5.46 -28.66
C TYR A 229 -12.03 6.13 -27.81
N TYR A 230 -11.68 5.53 -26.67
CA TYR A 230 -10.67 6.04 -25.74
C TYR A 230 -9.24 5.60 -26.07
N GLY A 231 -9.10 4.49 -26.81
CA GLY A 231 -7.80 3.88 -27.07
C GLY A 231 -7.37 2.87 -26.01
N PHE A 232 -8.18 2.66 -24.98
CA PHE A 232 -7.86 1.81 -23.84
C PHE A 232 -9.11 1.01 -23.42
N PRO A 233 -8.97 -0.30 -23.11
CA PRO A 233 -10.12 -1.14 -22.74
C PRO A 233 -10.67 -0.82 -21.34
N PHE A 234 -9.80 -0.34 -20.44
CA PHE A 234 -10.12 -0.02 -19.06
C PHE A 234 -10.15 1.50 -18.82
N PRO A 235 -10.88 1.98 -17.80
CA PRO A 235 -10.92 3.40 -17.46
C PRO A 235 -9.56 3.95 -17.03
N ASN A 236 -9.32 5.25 -17.23
CA ASN A 236 -8.06 5.91 -16.89
C ASN A 236 -7.71 5.77 -15.40
N THR A 237 -8.74 5.84 -14.55
CA THR A 237 -8.64 5.62 -13.10
C THR A 237 -8.06 4.26 -12.71
N ALA A 238 -8.19 3.22 -13.55
CA ALA A 238 -7.58 1.92 -13.29
C ALA A 238 -6.05 2.02 -13.43
N TYR A 239 -5.56 2.62 -14.52
CA TYR A 239 -4.12 2.85 -14.71
C TYR A 239 -3.52 3.73 -13.61
N ALA A 240 -4.24 4.78 -13.21
CA ALA A 240 -3.86 5.65 -12.09
C ALA A 240 -3.83 4.94 -10.72
N LYS A 241 -4.48 3.77 -10.55
CA LYS A 241 -4.51 3.03 -9.29
C LYS A 241 -3.70 1.73 -9.31
N LEU A 242 -3.20 1.31 -10.47
CA LEU A 242 -2.37 0.10 -10.58
C LEU A 242 -0.88 0.39 -10.39
N ASN A 243 -0.40 1.56 -10.80
CA ASN A 243 1.02 1.94 -10.74
C ASN A 243 1.34 2.87 -9.55
N THR A 244 1.06 2.39 -8.32
CA THR A 244 1.20 3.21 -7.10
C THR A 244 2.56 3.12 -6.45
N GLY A 245 3.36 2.08 -6.76
CA GLY A 245 4.64 1.79 -6.12
C GLY A 245 4.56 1.43 -4.63
N VAL A 246 3.35 1.31 -4.07
CA VAL A 246 3.14 0.96 -2.65
C VAL A 246 3.28 -0.55 -2.48
N PRO A 247 4.07 -1.04 -1.51
CA PRO A 247 4.19 -2.46 -1.22
C PRO A 247 2.86 -3.15 -0.91
N VAL A 248 2.75 -4.42 -1.30
CA VAL A 248 1.55 -5.24 -1.08
C VAL A 248 1.27 -5.43 0.41
N SER A 249 2.31 -5.50 1.25
CA SER A 249 2.20 -5.60 2.71
C SER A 249 1.50 -4.37 3.30
N GLU A 250 1.94 -3.17 2.91
CA GLU A 250 1.35 -1.89 3.33
C GLU A 250 -0.09 -1.75 2.85
N LEU A 251 -0.38 -2.09 1.58
CA LEU A 251 -1.75 -2.11 1.08
C LEU A 251 -2.61 -3.12 1.87
N THR A 252 -2.09 -4.31 2.17
CA THR A 252 -2.82 -5.30 2.97
C THR A 252 -3.12 -4.78 4.38
N ALA A 253 -2.15 -4.14 5.03
CA ALA A 253 -2.31 -3.54 6.35
C ALA A 253 -3.37 -2.42 6.33
N GLN A 254 -3.30 -1.53 5.34
CA GLN A 254 -4.31 -0.51 5.06
C GLN A 254 -5.70 -1.12 4.86
N GLY A 255 -5.76 -2.26 4.18
CA GLY A 255 -6.97 -3.04 4.00
C GLY A 255 -7.59 -3.45 5.33
N PHE A 256 -6.80 -3.89 6.32
CA PHE A 256 -7.31 -4.20 7.66
C PHE A 256 -7.76 -2.95 8.42
N TYR A 257 -7.03 -1.83 8.33
CA TYR A 257 -7.48 -0.55 8.90
C TYR A 257 -8.84 -0.12 8.36
N TYR A 258 -9.16 -0.42 7.10
CA TYR A 258 -10.49 -0.17 6.52
C TYR A 258 -11.62 -0.95 7.22
N PHE A 259 -11.35 -2.19 7.65
CA PHE A 259 -12.34 -2.97 8.42
C PHE A 259 -12.44 -2.47 9.86
N ILE A 260 -11.33 -2.07 10.49
CA ILE A 260 -11.33 -1.46 11.82
C ILE A 260 -12.17 -0.19 11.81
N ASN A 261 -11.97 0.69 10.82
CA ASN A 261 -12.79 1.89 10.62
C ASN A 261 -14.28 1.54 10.50
N SER A 262 -14.64 0.49 9.75
CA SER A 262 -16.03 0.04 9.66
C SER A 262 -16.57 -0.49 10.99
N LEU A 263 -15.77 -1.16 11.83
CA LEU A 263 -16.19 -1.60 13.16
C LEU A 263 -16.46 -0.41 14.09
N GLU A 264 -15.65 0.64 14.00
CA GLU A 264 -15.78 1.85 14.83
C GLU A 264 -16.97 2.71 14.41
N VAL A 265 -17.17 2.89 13.11
CA VAL A 265 -18.15 3.85 12.56
C VAL A 265 -19.48 3.19 12.18
N ASP A 266 -19.47 1.93 11.72
CA ASP A 266 -20.64 1.20 11.22
C ASP A 266 -20.58 -0.31 11.51
N PRO A 267 -20.58 -0.73 12.79
CA PRO A 267 -20.43 -2.13 13.18
C PRO A 267 -21.54 -3.04 12.63
N ILE A 268 -22.72 -2.48 12.31
CA ILE A 268 -23.84 -3.22 11.73
C ILE A 268 -23.50 -3.81 10.36
N THR A 269 -22.71 -3.11 9.56
CA THR A 269 -22.30 -3.58 8.24
C THR A 269 -21.53 -4.90 8.35
N LEU A 270 -20.48 -4.94 9.18
CA LEU A 270 -19.68 -6.15 9.37
C LEU A 270 -20.42 -7.24 10.15
N ALA A 271 -21.21 -6.88 11.17
CA ALA A 271 -22.05 -7.84 11.89
C ALA A 271 -23.05 -8.53 10.96
N THR A 272 -23.65 -7.80 10.02
CA THR A 272 -24.58 -8.37 9.04
C THR A 272 -23.87 -9.25 8.02
N ILE A 273 -22.66 -8.86 7.59
CA ILE A 273 -21.82 -9.70 6.72
C ILE A 273 -21.51 -11.04 7.41
N LEU A 274 -21.06 -11.00 8.66
CA LEU A 274 -20.79 -12.21 9.45
C LEU A 274 -22.07 -13.04 9.66
N LEU A 275 -23.21 -12.41 9.93
CA LEU A 275 -24.50 -13.08 10.06
C LEU A 275 -24.90 -13.78 8.75
N GLY A 276 -24.71 -13.14 7.60
CA GLY A 276 -25.00 -13.73 6.28
C GLY A 276 -24.07 -14.91 5.96
N LEU A 277 -22.78 -14.80 6.27
CA LEU A 277 -21.83 -15.91 6.13
C LEU A 277 -22.20 -17.08 7.06
N GLY A 278 -22.53 -16.81 8.32
CA GLY A 278 -23.01 -17.81 9.27
C GLY A 278 -24.31 -18.48 8.79
N ALA A 279 -25.26 -17.70 8.28
CA ALA A 279 -26.50 -18.21 7.69
C ALA A 279 -26.25 -19.23 6.57
N ALA A 280 -25.27 -18.96 5.69
CA ALA A 280 -24.88 -19.90 4.66
C ALA A 280 -24.23 -21.18 5.22
N VAL A 281 -23.39 -21.08 6.25
CA VAL A 281 -22.74 -22.23 6.91
C VAL A 281 -23.77 -23.18 7.54
N PHE A 282 -24.79 -22.63 8.18
CA PHE A 282 -25.88 -23.43 8.77
C PHE A 282 -26.94 -23.88 7.75
N SER A 283 -26.86 -23.37 6.52
CA SER A 283 -27.75 -23.78 5.44
C SER A 283 -27.31 -25.08 4.80
N ARG A 284 -28.28 -25.96 4.55
CA ARG A 284 -28.06 -27.20 3.78
C ARG A 284 -28.06 -26.96 2.27
N GLU A 285 -28.36 -25.76 1.82
CA GLU A 285 -28.48 -25.43 0.39
C GLU A 285 -27.13 -24.96 -0.19
N LYS A 286 -26.55 -25.75 -1.11
CA LYS A 286 -25.34 -25.37 -1.87
C LYS A 286 -25.46 -24.00 -2.54
N ALA A 287 -26.68 -23.60 -2.89
CA ALA A 287 -26.97 -22.31 -3.50
C ALA A 287 -26.60 -21.12 -2.60
N GLN A 288 -26.62 -21.26 -1.28
CA GLN A 288 -26.25 -20.21 -0.33
C GLN A 288 -24.73 -20.17 -0.09
N TRP A 289 -24.08 -21.33 -0.07
CA TRP A 289 -22.62 -21.45 0.03
C TRP A 289 -21.89 -20.74 -1.11
N VAL A 290 -22.38 -20.85 -2.35
CA VAL A 290 -21.76 -20.15 -3.48
C VAL A 290 -21.89 -18.63 -3.38
N ILE A 291 -22.97 -18.12 -2.78
CA ILE A 291 -23.14 -16.69 -2.54
C ILE A 291 -22.17 -16.22 -1.45
N ALA A 292 -22.04 -16.98 -0.37
CA ALA A 292 -21.06 -16.71 0.69
C ALA A 292 -19.62 -16.71 0.15
N ALA A 293 -19.29 -17.63 -0.76
CA ALA A 293 -17.99 -17.63 -1.44
C ALA A 293 -17.74 -16.32 -2.21
N GLY A 294 -18.77 -15.78 -2.87
CA GLY A 294 -18.68 -14.47 -3.55
C GLY A 294 -18.38 -13.33 -2.58
N ILE A 295 -19.05 -13.31 -1.41
CA ILE A 295 -18.77 -12.34 -0.35
C ILE A 295 -17.30 -12.47 0.11
N VAL A 296 -16.84 -13.67 0.43
CA VAL A 296 -15.45 -13.90 0.89
C VAL A 296 -14.43 -13.45 -0.15
N LEU A 297 -14.62 -13.80 -1.42
CA LEU A 297 -13.73 -13.37 -2.51
C LEU A 297 -13.65 -11.84 -2.61
N TYR A 298 -14.79 -11.17 -2.49
CA TYR A 298 -14.84 -9.71 -2.52
C TYR A 298 -14.14 -9.09 -1.31
N LEU A 299 -14.32 -9.63 -0.09
CA LEU A 299 -13.64 -9.12 1.10
C LEU A 299 -12.12 -9.30 1.03
N VAL A 300 -11.65 -10.44 0.52
CA VAL A 300 -10.22 -10.68 0.25
C VAL A 300 -9.68 -9.67 -0.76
N TYR A 301 -10.44 -9.38 -1.82
CA TYR A 301 -10.09 -8.34 -2.78
C TYR A 301 -9.97 -6.96 -2.12
N VAL A 302 -10.94 -6.55 -1.27
CA VAL A 302 -10.90 -5.28 -0.54
C VAL A 302 -9.63 -5.17 0.31
N VAL A 303 -9.26 -6.22 1.05
CA VAL A 303 -8.01 -6.23 1.82
C VAL A 303 -6.79 -6.11 0.91
N ARG A 304 -6.75 -6.88 -0.19
CA ARG A 304 -5.61 -6.93 -1.12
C ARG A 304 -5.28 -5.59 -1.79
N ILE A 305 -6.29 -4.74 -2.01
CA ILE A 305 -6.13 -3.42 -2.65
C ILE A 305 -5.96 -2.28 -1.64
N GLY A 306 -6.02 -2.54 -0.33
CA GLY A 306 -5.95 -1.51 0.72
C GLY A 306 -7.25 -0.80 1.03
N GLY A 307 -8.40 -1.39 0.69
CA GLY A 307 -9.69 -0.80 0.98
C GLY A 307 -9.99 0.44 0.13
N ASP A 308 -10.47 1.49 0.77
CA ASP A 308 -10.82 2.76 0.14
C ASP A 308 -10.61 3.92 1.12
N PHE A 309 -10.40 5.14 0.60
CA PHE A 309 -10.42 6.32 1.48
C PHE A 309 -11.84 6.65 1.92
N MET A 310 -12.84 6.27 1.12
CA MET A 310 -14.25 6.49 1.43
C MET A 310 -14.75 5.46 2.44
N SER A 311 -14.95 5.88 3.69
CA SER A 311 -15.39 5.02 4.80
C SER A 311 -16.64 4.22 4.40
N GLY A 312 -16.60 2.89 4.57
CA GLY A 312 -17.70 1.95 4.34
C GLY A 312 -18.13 1.69 2.88
N ARG A 313 -17.71 2.50 1.90
CA ARG A 313 -18.17 2.41 0.50
C ARG A 313 -18.03 1.02 -0.12
N MET A 314 -16.85 0.43 0.01
CA MET A 314 -16.54 -0.87 -0.58
C MET A 314 -17.32 -2.00 0.08
N LEU A 315 -17.78 -1.84 1.33
CA LEU A 315 -18.51 -2.87 2.07
C LEU A 315 -20.01 -2.88 1.77
N THR A 316 -20.55 -1.86 1.07
CA THR A 316 -21.99 -1.74 0.79
C THR A 316 -22.55 -2.88 -0.07
N ALA A 317 -21.82 -3.30 -1.11
CA ALA A 317 -22.21 -4.39 -1.98
C ALA A 317 -22.19 -5.77 -1.28
N PRO A 318 -21.08 -6.21 -0.63
CA PRO A 318 -21.09 -7.47 0.12
C PRO A 318 -22.08 -7.47 1.28
N PHE A 319 -22.31 -6.32 1.93
CA PHE A 319 -23.37 -6.15 2.93
C PHE A 319 -24.75 -6.47 2.35
N LEU A 320 -25.11 -5.89 1.20
CA LEU A 320 -26.40 -6.16 0.57
C LEU A 320 -26.56 -7.65 0.23
N VAL A 321 -25.50 -8.31 -0.25
CA VAL A 321 -25.51 -9.75 -0.55
C VAL A 321 -25.62 -10.59 0.73
N ALA A 322 -25.06 -10.13 1.85
CA ALA A 322 -25.29 -10.73 3.15
C ALA A 322 -26.74 -10.57 3.62
N VAL A 323 -27.36 -9.40 3.42
CA VAL A 323 -28.80 -9.18 3.68
C VAL A 323 -29.66 -10.12 2.83
N VAL A 324 -29.28 -10.36 1.57
CA VAL A 324 -29.92 -11.37 0.71
C VAL A 324 -29.85 -12.75 1.37
N LEU A 325 -28.68 -13.21 1.86
CA LEU A 325 -28.54 -14.49 2.55
C LEU A 325 -29.39 -14.57 3.82
N VAL A 326 -29.33 -13.55 4.67
CA VAL A 326 -30.13 -13.48 5.91
C VAL A 326 -31.62 -13.54 5.61
N ALA A 327 -32.08 -12.86 4.55
CA ALA A 327 -33.48 -12.87 4.14
C ALA A 327 -33.97 -14.21 3.54
N ARG A 328 -33.07 -15.19 3.34
CA ARG A 328 -33.40 -16.57 2.97
C ARG A 328 -33.54 -17.51 4.17
N LEU A 329 -33.19 -17.07 5.38
CA LEU A 329 -33.41 -17.86 6.59
C LEU A 329 -34.90 -18.13 6.82
N ASP A 330 -35.21 -19.29 7.42
CA ASP A 330 -36.56 -19.61 7.88
C ASP A 330 -36.78 -19.02 9.27
N PHE A 331 -37.25 -17.77 9.32
CA PHE A 331 -37.54 -17.09 10.58
C PHE A 331 -38.65 -17.76 11.41
N ARG A 332 -39.39 -18.76 10.87
CA ARG A 332 -40.40 -19.51 11.63
C ARG A 332 -39.78 -20.53 12.59
N SER A 333 -38.54 -20.95 12.35
CA SER A 333 -37.84 -21.88 13.22
C SER A 333 -37.23 -21.21 14.46
N LEU A 334 -37.20 -19.88 14.50
CA LEU A 334 -36.75 -19.12 15.66
C LEU A 334 -37.89 -18.99 16.67
N SER A 335 -37.59 -19.16 17.96
CA SER A 335 -38.57 -18.82 19.00
C SER A 335 -38.88 -17.31 18.93
N PRO A 336 -40.13 -16.87 19.16
CA PRO A 336 -40.48 -15.45 19.11
C PRO A 336 -39.58 -14.59 20.03
N VAL A 337 -39.19 -15.12 21.18
CA VAL A 337 -38.29 -14.47 22.14
C VAL A 337 -36.88 -14.30 21.56
N ALA A 338 -36.31 -15.35 20.95
CA ALA A 338 -34.99 -15.26 20.33
C ALA A 338 -34.98 -14.31 19.13
N GLY A 339 -36.03 -14.32 18.31
CA GLY A 339 -36.18 -13.40 17.19
C GLY A 339 -36.27 -11.93 17.63
N VAL A 340 -37.07 -11.64 18.67
CA VAL A 340 -37.18 -10.29 19.24
C VAL A 340 -35.88 -9.86 19.91
N ALA A 341 -35.20 -10.75 20.63
CA ALA A 341 -33.92 -10.45 21.27
C ALA A 341 -32.81 -10.15 20.25
N ALA A 342 -32.70 -10.93 19.18
CA ALA A 342 -31.75 -10.68 18.10
C ALA A 342 -32.03 -9.36 17.37
N LEU A 343 -33.31 -9.08 17.10
CA LEU A 343 -33.75 -7.81 16.52
C LEU A 343 -33.43 -6.63 17.43
N ALA A 344 -33.75 -6.73 18.72
CA ALA A 344 -33.47 -5.70 19.71
C ALA A 344 -31.96 -5.45 19.84
N LEU A 345 -31.15 -6.50 19.86
CA LEU A 345 -29.69 -6.38 19.90
C LEU A 345 -29.15 -5.65 18.67
N LEU A 346 -29.60 -6.00 17.46
CA LEU A 346 -29.16 -5.34 16.23
C LEU A 346 -29.60 -3.88 16.16
N VAL A 347 -30.82 -3.57 16.59
CA VAL A 347 -31.28 -2.19 16.72
C VAL A 347 -30.44 -1.44 17.75
N LEU A 348 -30.17 -2.03 18.92
CA LEU A 348 -29.33 -1.41 19.95
C LEU A 348 -27.90 -1.16 19.46
N VAL A 349 -27.27 -2.12 18.78
CA VAL A 349 -25.93 -1.94 18.19
C VAL A 349 -25.96 -0.84 17.13
N GLY A 350 -26.98 -0.82 16.27
CA GLY A 350 -27.11 0.19 15.22
C GLY A 350 -27.37 1.60 15.76
N LEU A 351 -28.14 1.72 16.85
CA LEU A 351 -28.41 2.99 17.52
C LEU A 351 -27.24 3.46 18.40
N ALA A 352 -26.51 2.52 19.01
CA ALA A 352 -25.33 2.80 19.82
C ALA A 352 -24.09 3.14 18.98
N ALA A 353 -24.12 2.89 17.66
CA ALA A 353 -23.06 3.29 16.76
C ALA A 353 -22.84 4.82 16.83
N PRO A 354 -21.58 5.29 16.96
CA PRO A 354 -21.26 6.72 17.12
C PRO A 354 -21.86 7.61 16.02
N MET A 355 -22.00 7.08 14.81
CA MET A 355 -22.50 7.77 13.62
C MET A 355 -23.75 7.09 13.05
N ASN A 356 -24.72 6.74 13.92
CA ASN A 356 -25.93 6.02 13.52
C ASN A 356 -26.74 6.74 12.41
N THR A 357 -27.51 5.95 11.66
CA THR A 357 -28.24 6.44 10.48
C THR A 357 -29.38 7.40 10.82
N LEU A 358 -29.94 7.31 12.03
CA LEU A 358 -31.08 8.12 12.47
C LEU A 358 -30.67 9.48 13.03
N SER A 359 -29.41 9.65 13.44
CA SER A 359 -28.80 10.92 13.77
C SER A 359 -28.40 11.64 12.48
N ASN A 360 -28.65 12.95 12.43
CA ASN A 360 -28.27 13.79 11.29
C ASN A 360 -27.26 14.87 11.71
N SER A 361 -26.57 14.64 12.83
CA SER A 361 -25.56 15.55 13.34
C SER A 361 -24.32 15.47 12.45
N ALA A 362 -24.26 16.32 11.43
CA ALA A 362 -22.97 16.75 10.93
C ALA A 362 -22.39 17.71 11.98
N PRO A 363 -21.26 17.42 12.65
CA PRO A 363 -20.52 18.44 13.38
C PRO A 363 -20.36 19.70 12.49
N PRO A 364 -20.43 20.90 13.08
CA PRO A 364 -20.16 22.12 12.34
C PRO A 364 -18.78 22.02 11.67
N LEU A 365 -18.73 22.35 10.38
CA LEU A 365 -17.56 22.26 9.47
C LEU A 365 -16.25 22.89 10.02
N ASN A 366 -16.33 23.61 11.14
CA ASN A 366 -15.30 24.50 11.65
C ASN A 366 -14.69 24.00 12.98
N SER A 367 -15.01 22.80 13.46
CA SER A 367 -14.32 22.27 14.64
C SER A 367 -13.00 21.61 14.22
N GLU A 368 -11.90 22.05 14.81
CA GLU A 368 -10.61 21.35 14.75
C GLU A 368 -10.76 19.87 15.13
N ALA A 369 -11.72 19.53 16.00
CA ALA A 369 -12.05 18.16 16.37
C ALA A 369 -12.67 17.33 15.23
N ALA A 370 -13.49 17.91 14.34
CA ALA A 370 -14.02 17.21 13.17
C ALA A 370 -12.93 17.00 12.11
N LEU A 371 -12.08 18.02 11.90
CA LEU A 371 -10.93 17.91 11.01
C LEU A 371 -9.93 16.86 11.54
N ALA A 372 -9.59 16.91 12.84
CA ALA A 372 -8.73 15.91 13.49
C ALA A 372 -9.33 14.49 13.54
N TYR A 373 -10.65 14.33 13.55
CA TYR A 373 -11.30 13.01 13.42
C TYR A 373 -11.28 12.50 11.97
N LEU A 374 -11.35 13.40 10.98
CA LEU A 374 -11.39 13.09 9.54
C LEU A 374 -9.99 12.94 8.92
N THR A 375 -8.98 13.58 9.49
CA THR A 375 -7.59 13.67 8.97
C THR A 375 -6.54 13.33 10.04
N GLY A 376 -6.95 12.86 11.22
CA GLY A 376 -6.01 12.52 12.29
C GLY A 376 -5.12 11.33 11.92
N PRO A 377 -3.90 11.24 12.48
CA PRO A 377 -2.98 10.12 12.23
C PRO A 377 -3.61 8.73 12.45
N ASN A 378 -4.63 8.66 13.32
CA ASN A 378 -5.34 7.42 13.65
C ASN A 378 -6.36 6.95 12.60
N SER A 379 -6.71 7.74 11.58
CA SER A 379 -7.71 7.35 10.58
C SER A 379 -7.15 6.53 9.43
N ALA A 380 -5.82 6.33 9.38
CA ALA A 380 -5.11 5.70 8.25
C ALA A 380 -5.51 6.32 6.89
N GLY A 381 -5.86 7.62 6.86
CA GLY A 381 -6.31 8.30 5.64
C GLY A 381 -7.73 7.95 5.17
N ILE A 382 -8.54 7.28 6.00
CA ILE A 382 -9.95 6.96 5.72
C ILE A 382 -10.85 8.08 6.25
N THR A 383 -11.83 8.50 5.44
CA THR A 383 -12.67 9.68 5.71
C THR A 383 -14.15 9.37 5.48
N ASP A 384 -15.00 9.93 6.36
CA ASP A 384 -16.45 9.94 6.17
C ASP A 384 -16.83 11.08 5.21
N GLU A 385 -16.84 10.77 3.92
CA GLU A 385 -17.12 11.76 2.87
C GLU A 385 -18.50 12.40 3.01
N ARG A 386 -19.53 11.65 3.46
CA ARG A 386 -20.85 12.24 3.67
C ARG A 386 -20.76 13.35 4.72
N LEU A 387 -20.02 13.11 5.80
CA LEU A 387 -19.84 14.11 6.83
C LEU A 387 -19.17 15.38 6.28
N VAL A 388 -18.18 15.22 5.38
CA VAL A 388 -17.49 16.35 4.72
C VAL A 388 -18.41 17.15 3.80
N TYR A 389 -19.17 16.50 2.91
CA TYR A 389 -19.88 17.21 1.83
C TYR A 389 -21.37 17.48 2.10
N SER A 390 -22.03 16.74 3.00
CA SER A 390 -23.49 16.83 3.16
C SER A 390 -23.99 18.20 3.64
N GLY A 391 -23.14 19.01 4.27
CA GLY A 391 -23.47 20.39 4.64
C GLY A 391 -23.77 21.28 3.42
N GLY A 392 -23.02 21.11 2.33
CA GLY A 392 -23.17 21.89 1.09
C GLY A 392 -23.93 21.17 -0.03
N THR A 393 -24.05 19.85 0.03
CA THR A 393 -24.62 19.01 -1.06
C THR A 393 -25.88 18.24 -0.65
N GLY A 394 -26.24 18.26 0.64
CA GLY A 394 -27.34 17.45 1.17
C GLY A 394 -28.72 17.96 0.74
N LEU A 395 -29.62 17.04 0.40
CA LEU A 395 -30.97 17.40 -0.10
C LEU A 395 -31.78 18.21 0.92
N LEU A 396 -31.73 17.87 2.22
CA LEU A 396 -32.53 18.56 3.26
C LEU A 396 -31.71 19.52 4.13
N VAL A 397 -30.39 19.32 4.19
CA VAL A 397 -29.48 20.17 4.98
C VAL A 397 -28.95 21.31 4.12
N GLY A 398 -28.47 20.99 2.91
CA GLY A 398 -27.99 21.95 1.92
C GLY A 398 -29.11 22.78 1.29
N SER A 399 -30.37 22.34 1.30
CA SER A 399 -31.52 23.11 0.76
C SER A 399 -31.88 24.36 1.54
N ARG A 400 -31.17 24.66 2.62
CA ARG A 400 -31.22 25.96 3.30
C ARG A 400 -30.29 26.99 2.66
N ALA A 401 -29.34 26.55 1.82
CA ALA A 401 -28.57 27.42 0.94
C ALA A 401 -29.41 27.80 -0.29
N HIS A 402 -29.18 29.00 -0.83
CA HIS A 402 -29.92 29.50 -1.99
C HIS A 402 -29.52 28.77 -3.29
N ASP A 403 -28.29 28.24 -3.39
CA ASP A 403 -27.76 27.51 -4.54
C ASP A 403 -27.08 26.20 -4.10
N LEU A 404 -27.66 25.03 -4.41
CA LEU A 404 -26.97 23.73 -4.23
C LEU A 404 -26.12 23.37 -5.46
N PRO A 405 -24.93 22.77 -5.28
CA PRO A 405 -24.18 22.67 -4.03
C PRO A 405 -23.54 24.00 -3.60
N ASP A 406 -23.53 24.27 -2.30
CA ASP A 406 -22.81 25.38 -1.69
C ASP A 406 -21.48 24.88 -1.11
N HIS A 407 -20.40 25.05 -1.88
CA HIS A 407 -19.06 24.61 -1.49
C HIS A 407 -17.98 25.50 -2.09
N ASN A 408 -16.85 25.66 -1.39
CA ASN A 408 -15.70 26.44 -1.90
C ASN A 408 -15.21 25.99 -3.29
N ARG A 409 -15.21 24.70 -3.59
CA ARG A 409 -14.79 24.13 -4.88
C ARG A 409 -15.68 24.59 -6.04
N VAL A 410 -16.97 24.77 -5.78
CA VAL A 410 -17.93 25.32 -6.75
C VAL A 410 -17.59 26.76 -7.08
N ARG A 411 -17.27 27.58 -6.06
CA ARG A 411 -16.87 28.98 -6.24
C ARG A 411 -15.57 29.08 -7.05
N VAL A 412 -14.54 28.31 -6.69
CA VAL A 412 -13.28 28.24 -7.43
C VAL A 412 -13.49 27.80 -8.88
N GLY A 413 -14.33 26.79 -9.13
CA GLY A 413 -14.69 26.38 -10.50
C GLY A 413 -15.37 27.52 -11.28
N LYS A 414 -16.35 28.21 -10.68
CA LYS A 414 -17.01 29.37 -11.31
C LYS A 414 -16.04 30.53 -11.58
N GLU A 415 -15.07 30.76 -10.70
CA GLU A 415 -14.02 31.77 -10.88
C GLU A 415 -13.13 31.44 -12.09
N PHE A 416 -12.68 30.19 -12.24
CA PHE A 416 -11.95 29.77 -13.45
C PHE A 416 -12.77 29.93 -14.71
N ARG A 417 -14.06 29.56 -14.67
CA ARG A 417 -14.97 29.78 -15.80
C ARG A 417 -15.04 31.26 -16.19
N ALA A 418 -15.09 32.16 -15.20
CA ALA A 418 -15.17 33.60 -15.43
C ALA A 418 -13.87 34.20 -16.00
N GLN A 419 -12.71 33.60 -15.70
CA GLN A 419 -11.42 33.98 -16.27
C GLN A 419 -11.27 33.60 -17.75
N GLY A 420 -12.06 32.62 -18.23
CA GLY A 420 -12.05 32.16 -19.61
C GLY A 420 -11.14 30.95 -19.86
N PRO A 421 -10.81 30.65 -21.13
CA PRO A 421 -9.99 29.49 -21.49
C PRO A 421 -8.64 29.50 -20.78
N SER A 422 -8.34 28.43 -20.04
CA SER A 422 -7.10 28.29 -19.29
C SER A 422 -6.78 26.83 -18.98
N VAL A 423 -5.53 26.56 -18.60
CA VAL A 423 -5.09 25.28 -18.05
C VAL A 423 -4.89 25.46 -16.55
N GLN A 424 -5.48 24.58 -15.74
CA GLN A 424 -5.47 24.68 -14.28
C GLN A 424 -5.02 23.37 -13.64
N THR A 425 -4.08 23.44 -12.72
CA THR A 425 -3.61 22.26 -11.95
C THR A 425 -4.36 22.16 -10.64
N LYS A 426 -5.02 21.02 -10.38
CA LYS A 426 -5.82 20.79 -9.16
C LYS A 426 -5.78 19.32 -8.71
N GLY A 427 -5.90 19.14 -7.39
CA GLY A 427 -6.39 17.89 -6.79
C GLY A 427 -7.87 18.01 -6.43
N ALA A 428 -8.54 16.86 -6.22
CA ALA A 428 -9.98 16.77 -5.93
C ALA A 428 -10.84 17.54 -6.97
N VAL A 429 -10.83 17.02 -8.19
CA VAL A 429 -11.23 17.74 -9.40
C VAL A 429 -12.74 17.72 -9.70
N GLY A 430 -13.55 17.04 -8.89
CA GLY A 430 -14.97 16.82 -9.17
C GLY A 430 -15.77 18.09 -9.37
N MET A 431 -16.13 18.78 -8.28
CA MET A 431 -16.93 20.01 -8.34
C MET A 431 -16.17 21.13 -9.06
N ILE A 432 -14.86 21.26 -8.83
CA ILE A 432 -14.05 22.29 -9.48
C ILE A 432 -14.15 22.14 -11.00
N GLY A 433 -13.95 20.93 -11.53
CA GLY A 433 -14.00 20.67 -12.97
C GLY A 433 -15.37 20.84 -13.58
N TYR A 434 -16.42 20.33 -12.92
CA TYR A 434 -17.78 20.52 -13.41
C TYR A 434 -18.12 22.03 -13.54
N TYR A 435 -17.85 22.81 -12.50
CA TYR A 435 -18.19 24.24 -12.50
C TYR A 435 -17.22 25.11 -13.30
N ALA A 436 -15.98 24.68 -13.54
CA ALA A 436 -15.05 25.35 -14.47
C ALA A 436 -15.55 25.31 -15.93
N GLY A 437 -16.32 24.28 -16.30
CA GLY A 437 -16.91 24.17 -17.63
C GLY A 437 -15.92 23.70 -18.70
N PRO A 438 -16.34 23.64 -19.97
CA PRO A 438 -15.59 22.95 -21.03
C PRO A 438 -14.36 23.73 -21.53
N GLN A 439 -14.26 25.03 -21.26
CA GLN A 439 -13.15 25.88 -21.74
C GLN A 439 -11.91 25.82 -20.84
N VAL A 440 -12.04 25.27 -19.63
CA VAL A 440 -10.94 25.16 -18.68
C VAL A 440 -10.42 23.74 -18.69
N HIS A 441 -9.20 23.53 -19.16
CA HIS A 441 -8.54 22.23 -19.07
C HIS A 441 -7.99 22.04 -17.65
N ILE A 442 -8.29 20.90 -17.01
CA ILE A 442 -7.81 20.65 -15.65
C ILE A 442 -6.81 19.50 -15.66
N ILE A 443 -5.59 19.80 -15.21
CA ILE A 443 -4.56 18.82 -14.90
C ILE A 443 -4.86 18.26 -13.50
N ASP A 444 -5.42 17.05 -13.47
CA ASP A 444 -5.64 16.28 -12.25
C ASP A 444 -4.35 15.59 -11.78
N VAL A 445 -3.78 16.09 -10.68
CA VAL A 445 -2.54 15.58 -10.09
C VAL A 445 -2.67 14.15 -9.54
N MET A 446 -3.89 13.69 -9.28
CA MET A 446 -4.18 12.29 -8.88
C MET A 446 -4.30 11.35 -10.08
N ALA A 447 -4.21 11.90 -11.30
CA ALA A 447 -4.25 11.21 -12.57
C ALA A 447 -5.55 10.42 -12.85
N LEU A 448 -6.66 10.70 -12.15
CA LEU A 448 -7.93 10.04 -12.43
C LEU A 448 -8.45 10.45 -13.81
N THR A 449 -8.26 11.71 -14.18
CA THR A 449 -8.70 12.25 -15.48
C THR A 449 -7.59 12.42 -16.51
N GLU A 450 -6.31 12.48 -16.07
CA GLU A 450 -5.22 12.82 -16.98
C GLU A 450 -4.56 11.59 -17.61
N PRO A 451 -4.48 11.53 -18.95
CA PRO A 451 -3.97 10.35 -19.62
C PRO A 451 -2.46 10.21 -19.45
N LEU A 452 -1.68 11.30 -19.55
CA LEU A 452 -0.22 11.20 -19.39
C LEU A 452 0.16 10.78 -17.97
N LEU A 453 -0.35 11.51 -16.97
CA LEU A 453 -0.01 11.24 -15.57
C LEU A 453 -0.44 9.84 -15.12
N ALA A 454 -1.55 9.29 -15.64
CA ALA A 454 -1.99 7.94 -15.28
C ALA A 454 -1.04 6.82 -15.73
N ARG A 455 -0.10 7.13 -16.62
CA ARG A 455 0.94 6.23 -17.12
C ARG A 455 2.28 6.43 -16.41
N LEU A 456 2.44 7.52 -15.67
CA LEU A 456 3.60 7.76 -14.82
C LEU A 456 3.44 7.05 -13.47
N PRO A 457 4.53 6.62 -12.82
CA PRO A 457 4.47 6.17 -11.44
C PRO A 457 3.96 7.31 -10.55
N ALA A 458 3.17 6.98 -9.52
CA ALA A 458 2.99 7.93 -8.42
C ALA A 458 4.35 8.26 -7.80
N PHE A 459 4.55 9.44 -7.25
CA PHE A 459 5.81 9.70 -6.54
C PHE A 459 5.83 9.01 -5.17
N GLN A 460 7.01 8.74 -4.64
CA GLN A 460 7.21 8.14 -3.31
C GLN A 460 6.77 9.14 -2.24
N ASP A 461 5.72 8.79 -1.49
CA ASP A 461 5.23 9.54 -0.33
C ASP A 461 5.18 8.62 0.89
N VAL A 462 5.78 9.06 1.99
CA VAL A 462 5.76 8.34 3.28
C VAL A 462 4.37 8.39 3.89
N ASN A 463 3.63 9.49 3.66
CA ASN A 463 2.28 9.69 4.20
C ASN A 463 1.21 9.47 3.12
N TRP A 464 1.45 8.50 2.23
CA TRP A 464 0.53 8.20 1.14
C TRP A 464 -0.87 7.88 1.66
N ARG A 465 -1.89 8.28 0.89
CA ARG A 465 -3.29 8.02 1.21
C ARG A 465 -3.94 7.13 0.16
N ILE A 466 -4.62 6.08 0.60
CA ILE A 466 -5.28 5.15 -0.32
C ILE A 466 -6.19 5.88 -1.32
N GLY A 467 -6.01 5.61 -2.61
CA GLY A 467 -6.79 6.23 -3.68
C GLY A 467 -6.41 7.66 -4.06
N HIS A 468 -5.47 8.31 -3.34
CA HIS A 468 -4.93 9.65 -3.61
C HIS A 468 -3.43 9.58 -3.83
N PHE A 469 -3.05 9.05 -4.99
CA PHE A 469 -1.65 8.89 -5.36
C PHE A 469 -1.26 10.04 -6.30
N GLU A 470 -0.43 10.95 -5.84
CA GLU A 470 -0.03 12.11 -6.64
C GLU A 470 1.07 11.79 -7.65
N ARG A 471 1.05 12.53 -8.76
CA ARG A 471 2.03 12.42 -9.84
C ARG A 471 2.75 13.74 -10.03
N VAL A 472 4.02 13.62 -10.35
CA VAL A 472 4.85 14.75 -10.78
C VAL A 472 4.33 15.23 -12.13
N ILE A 473 4.07 16.53 -12.23
CA ILE A 473 3.77 17.17 -13.50
C ILE A 473 5.10 17.37 -14.23
N PRO A 474 5.29 16.78 -15.43
CA PRO A 474 6.52 16.98 -16.17
C PRO A 474 6.73 18.45 -16.53
N GLU A 475 7.98 18.89 -16.46
CA GLU A 475 8.36 20.23 -16.90
C GLU A 475 7.94 20.43 -18.37
N GLY A 476 7.29 21.56 -18.66
CA GLY A 476 6.78 21.87 -20.00
C GLY A 476 5.42 21.26 -20.34
N TYR A 477 4.87 20.35 -19.52
CA TYR A 477 3.58 19.70 -19.81
C TYR A 477 2.41 20.69 -19.77
N GLN A 478 2.37 21.59 -18.78
CA GLN A 478 1.32 22.59 -18.70
C GLN A 478 1.38 23.54 -19.91
N GLN A 479 2.57 24.02 -20.27
CA GLN A 479 2.79 24.87 -21.43
C GLN A 479 2.43 24.14 -22.74
N THR A 480 2.62 22.81 -22.77
CA THR A 480 2.20 21.97 -23.90
C THR A 480 0.69 22.04 -24.11
N LEU A 481 -0.08 21.94 -23.03
CA LEU A 481 -1.55 22.05 -23.08
C LEU A 481 -2.02 23.47 -23.40
N GLU A 482 -1.32 24.49 -22.90
CA GLU A 482 -1.64 25.90 -23.16
C GLU A 482 -1.37 26.33 -24.61
N THR A 483 -0.28 25.85 -25.21
CA THR A 483 0.17 26.25 -26.54
C THR A 483 -0.22 25.28 -27.66
N GLY A 484 -0.54 24.03 -27.31
CA GLY A 484 -0.74 22.94 -28.26
C GLY A 484 0.55 22.43 -28.93
N GLN A 485 1.72 22.92 -28.51
CA GLN A 485 3.02 22.45 -28.99
C GLN A 485 3.66 21.58 -27.92
N ASN A 486 4.23 20.43 -28.29
CA ASN A 486 4.91 19.58 -27.32
C ASN A 486 6.20 20.26 -26.82
N LEU A 487 6.15 20.75 -25.59
CA LEU A 487 7.22 21.48 -24.89
C LEU A 487 7.73 20.69 -23.67
N ILE A 488 7.37 19.42 -23.54
CA ILE A 488 7.84 18.56 -22.44
C ILE A 488 9.36 18.45 -22.50
N ALA A 489 10.03 18.79 -21.40
CA ALA A 489 11.49 18.89 -21.35
C ALA A 489 12.20 17.52 -21.47
N ASP A 490 11.58 16.45 -20.96
CA ASP A 490 12.07 15.09 -21.13
C ASP A 490 11.76 14.59 -22.55
N GLU A 491 12.78 14.43 -23.39
CA GLU A 491 12.62 14.01 -24.80
C GLU A 491 12.00 12.62 -24.96
N ASN A 492 12.27 11.69 -24.04
CA ASN A 492 11.66 10.36 -24.08
C ASN A 492 10.17 10.44 -23.75
N LEU A 493 9.84 11.18 -22.70
CA LEU A 493 8.44 11.39 -22.33
C LEU A 493 7.69 12.22 -23.37
N ALA A 494 8.33 13.21 -24.01
CA ALA A 494 7.75 13.97 -25.11
C ALA A 494 7.34 13.05 -26.27
N ARG A 495 8.22 12.12 -26.66
CA ARG A 495 7.92 11.11 -27.69
C ARG A 495 6.79 10.17 -27.27
N TYR A 496 6.74 9.78 -25.99
CA TYR A 496 5.65 8.99 -25.44
C TYR A 496 4.32 9.76 -25.53
N TYR A 497 4.33 11.03 -25.14
CA TYR A 497 3.16 11.90 -25.18
C TYR A 497 2.64 12.11 -26.60
N ASP A 498 3.50 12.24 -27.61
CA ASP A 498 3.05 12.34 -29.01
C ASP A 498 2.22 11.11 -29.44
N LYS A 499 2.61 9.90 -29.01
CA LYS A 499 1.83 8.68 -29.27
C LYS A 499 0.51 8.70 -28.53
N LEU A 500 0.53 9.14 -27.27
CA LEU A 500 -0.66 9.23 -26.45
C LEU A 500 -1.66 10.26 -27.01
N LEU A 501 -1.20 11.43 -27.44
CA LEU A 501 -2.00 12.49 -28.04
C LEU A 501 -2.66 12.01 -29.35
N MET A 502 -1.94 11.24 -30.17
CA MET A 502 -2.54 10.60 -31.36
C MET A 502 -3.69 9.67 -30.97
N ILE A 503 -3.55 8.92 -29.86
CA ILE A 503 -4.59 8.01 -29.36
C ILE A 503 -5.79 8.78 -28.82
N THR A 504 -5.58 9.79 -27.97
CA THR A 504 -6.64 10.50 -27.25
C THR A 504 -7.35 11.54 -28.12
N SER A 505 -6.69 12.13 -29.11
CA SER A 505 -7.25 13.23 -29.91
C SER A 505 -7.39 12.94 -31.41
N GLY A 506 -6.63 11.98 -31.97
CA GLY A 506 -6.65 11.66 -33.42
C GLY A 506 -7.98 11.14 -33.96
N SER A 507 -8.12 10.96 -35.28
CA SER A 507 -9.37 10.45 -35.87
C SER A 507 -9.63 8.98 -35.50
N LEU A 508 -10.88 8.65 -35.13
CA LEU A 508 -11.22 7.35 -34.53
C LEU A 508 -10.75 6.13 -35.32
N PHE A 509 -10.94 6.15 -36.64
CA PHE A 509 -10.64 5.02 -37.54
C PHE A 509 -9.36 5.21 -38.35
N ASP A 510 -8.49 6.13 -37.95
CA ASP A 510 -7.17 6.27 -38.57
C ASP A 510 -6.31 5.03 -38.28
N SER A 511 -5.80 4.41 -39.34
CA SER A 511 -4.92 3.24 -39.26
C SER A 511 -3.64 3.49 -38.44
N ALA A 512 -3.11 4.71 -38.45
CA ALA A 512 -1.95 5.08 -37.63
C ALA A 512 -2.33 5.05 -36.15
N ARG A 513 -3.45 5.69 -35.79
CA ARG A 513 -3.98 5.67 -34.42
C ARG A 513 -4.26 4.26 -33.91
N LEU A 514 -4.90 3.40 -34.72
CA LEU A 514 -5.18 2.01 -34.33
C LEU A 514 -3.91 1.20 -34.05
N ARG A 515 -2.83 1.46 -34.81
CA ARG A 515 -1.52 0.85 -34.57
C ARG A 515 -0.91 1.34 -33.24
N GLU A 516 -1.04 2.62 -32.95
CA GLU A 516 -0.56 3.20 -31.70
C GLU A 516 -1.35 2.70 -30.49
N ILE A 517 -2.67 2.51 -30.62
CA ILE A 517 -3.50 1.84 -29.61
C ILE A 517 -2.93 0.45 -29.29
N TRP A 518 -2.67 -0.37 -30.32
CA TRP A 518 -2.10 -1.70 -30.12
C TRP A 518 -0.75 -1.62 -29.39
N ARG A 519 0.20 -0.83 -29.92
CA ARG A 519 1.54 -0.68 -29.35
C ARG A 519 1.55 -0.21 -27.91
N MET A 520 0.73 0.80 -27.60
CA MET A 520 0.61 1.36 -26.26
C MET A 520 0.05 0.32 -25.27
N ASN A 521 -1.02 -0.40 -25.65
CA ASN A 521 -1.62 -1.43 -24.79
C ASN A 521 -0.75 -2.69 -24.66
N THR A 522 0.17 -2.94 -25.59
CA THR A 522 1.17 -4.03 -25.48
C THR A 522 2.48 -3.60 -24.81
N GLY A 523 2.57 -2.38 -24.27
CA GLY A 523 3.74 -1.90 -23.54
C GLY A 523 4.95 -1.50 -24.39
N ALA A 524 4.78 -1.27 -25.70
CA ALA A 524 5.89 -1.01 -26.63
C ALA A 524 6.65 0.31 -26.38
N TYR A 525 6.15 1.16 -25.48
CA TYR A 525 6.71 2.47 -25.16
C TYR A 525 7.10 2.60 -23.68
N GLN A 526 7.11 1.50 -22.93
CA GLN A 526 7.41 1.56 -21.50
C GLN A 526 8.83 2.08 -21.21
N ASP A 527 9.79 1.75 -22.08
CA ASP A 527 11.19 2.19 -21.98
C ASP A 527 11.38 3.70 -22.18
N LEU A 528 10.35 4.42 -22.65
CA LEU A 528 10.38 5.88 -22.77
C LEU A 528 10.04 6.59 -21.46
N ILE A 529 9.63 5.87 -20.41
CA ILE A 529 9.30 6.43 -19.11
C ILE A 529 10.47 6.19 -18.16
N ASP A 530 11.14 7.25 -17.73
CA ASP A 530 12.10 7.20 -16.63
C ASP A 530 11.37 7.06 -15.30
N THR A 531 11.14 5.82 -14.88
CA THR A 531 10.42 5.50 -13.65
C THR A 531 11.10 6.08 -12.42
N GLY A 532 12.43 6.09 -12.37
CA GLY A 532 13.21 6.62 -11.26
C GLY A 532 13.00 8.13 -11.10
N ARG A 533 13.10 8.88 -12.19
CA ARG A 533 12.89 10.33 -12.21
C ARG A 533 11.49 10.73 -11.71
N TYR A 534 10.45 10.03 -12.16
CA TYR A 534 9.07 10.38 -11.79
C TYR A 534 8.61 9.80 -10.45
N ARG A 535 9.21 8.68 -10.01
CA ARG A 535 8.95 8.12 -8.67
C ARG A 535 9.67 8.90 -7.58
N TYR A 536 10.88 9.39 -7.84
CA TYR A 536 11.75 10.04 -6.86
C TYR A 536 12.20 11.45 -7.32
N PRO A 537 11.26 12.38 -7.59
CA PRO A 537 11.55 13.67 -8.22
C PRO A 537 12.53 14.57 -7.47
N ASN A 538 12.61 14.42 -6.15
CA ASN A 538 13.44 15.25 -5.27
C ASN A 538 14.46 14.39 -4.50
N ALA A 539 14.90 13.26 -5.07
CA ALA A 539 15.92 12.43 -4.43
C ALA A 539 17.21 13.23 -4.28
N VAL A 540 17.80 13.19 -3.09
CA VAL A 540 19.17 13.70 -2.90
C VAL A 540 20.09 12.76 -3.66
N GLN A 541 20.81 13.27 -4.67
CA GLN A 541 21.75 12.48 -5.44
C GLN A 541 23.17 12.72 -4.93
N LYS A 542 23.92 11.64 -4.72
CA LYS A 542 25.30 11.66 -4.23
C LYS A 542 26.12 10.58 -4.91
N GLU A 543 27.40 10.87 -5.12
CA GLU A 543 28.38 9.83 -5.46
C GLU A 543 28.81 9.08 -4.19
N GLN A 544 29.25 7.83 -4.34
CA GLN A 544 29.70 6.99 -3.21
C GLN A 544 30.69 7.73 -2.28
N GLN A 545 31.66 8.45 -2.85
CA GLN A 545 32.71 9.14 -2.10
C GLN A 545 32.17 10.27 -1.21
N GLU A 546 31.08 10.93 -1.61
CA GLU A 546 30.48 12.03 -0.86
C GLU A 546 29.77 11.55 0.41
N VAL A 547 29.31 10.30 0.43
CA VAL A 547 28.58 9.69 1.56
C VAL A 547 29.42 8.70 2.36
N SER A 548 30.65 8.40 1.94
CA SER A 548 31.52 7.42 2.60
C SER A 548 32.25 7.97 3.84
N ARG A 549 32.21 9.27 4.11
CA ARG A 549 32.91 9.87 5.25
C ARG A 549 32.22 9.51 6.56
N PHE A 550 32.90 8.73 7.40
CA PHE A 550 32.40 8.28 8.69
C PHE A 550 31.92 9.43 9.61
N ILE A 551 30.76 9.23 10.23
CA ILE A 551 30.17 10.07 11.28
C ILE A 551 29.85 9.17 12.48
N ALA A 552 30.33 9.57 13.66
CA ALA A 552 30.25 8.76 14.87
C ALA A 552 28.80 8.56 15.37
N GLU A 553 28.56 7.40 15.98
CA GLU A 553 27.37 7.07 16.78
C GLU A 553 27.07 8.22 17.78
N GLY A 554 25.79 8.55 17.96
CA GLY A 554 25.35 9.58 18.91
C GLY A 554 25.56 11.02 18.45
N THR A 555 26.04 11.26 17.21
CA THR A 555 26.14 12.62 16.65
C THR A 555 24.77 13.31 16.66
N ALA A 556 24.73 14.59 17.07
CA ALA A 556 23.51 15.37 17.21
C ALA A 556 22.81 15.63 15.85
N LEU A 557 21.48 15.66 15.86
CA LEU A 557 20.67 15.77 14.63
C LEU A 557 20.69 17.15 13.96
N ASP A 558 21.29 18.15 14.61
CA ASP A 558 21.52 19.50 14.08
C ASP A 558 22.90 19.66 13.44
N ASP A 559 23.72 18.61 13.38
CA ASP A 559 25.01 18.62 12.71
C ASP A 559 24.87 18.89 11.21
N SER A 560 25.56 19.93 10.73
CA SER A 560 25.52 20.36 9.33
C SER A 560 26.00 19.33 8.30
N ARG A 561 26.68 18.27 8.73
CA ARG A 561 27.16 17.19 7.86
C ARG A 561 26.06 16.20 7.49
N LEU A 562 24.92 16.23 8.17
CA LEU A 562 23.84 15.26 7.96
C LEU A 562 23.01 15.62 6.73
N LEU A 563 22.67 14.62 5.95
CA LEU A 563 21.77 14.75 4.81
C LEU A 563 20.32 14.71 5.30
N HIS A 564 19.60 15.80 5.06
CA HIS A 564 18.16 15.87 5.29
C HIS A 564 17.43 15.25 4.09
N LEU A 565 16.62 14.22 4.34
CA LEU A 565 15.90 13.53 3.28
C LEU A 565 14.41 13.88 3.30
N GLY A 566 13.87 14.23 2.12
CA GLY A 566 12.44 14.17 1.85
C GLY A 566 12.00 12.76 1.47
N ALA A 567 10.72 12.57 1.14
CA ALA A 567 10.16 11.25 0.84
C ALA A 567 10.82 10.52 -0.35
N SER A 568 11.48 11.24 -1.26
CA SER A 568 12.25 10.65 -2.37
C SER A 568 13.58 10.01 -1.95
N GLY A 569 14.02 10.25 -0.70
CA GLY A 569 15.21 9.63 -0.12
C GLY A 569 16.54 10.10 -0.71
N LEU A 570 17.57 9.28 -0.49
CA LEU A 570 18.93 9.44 -1.00
C LEU A 570 19.17 8.42 -2.11
N GLN A 571 19.73 8.84 -3.23
CA GLN A 571 20.27 8.00 -4.29
C GLN A 571 21.79 8.10 -4.28
N ILE A 572 22.44 6.95 -4.29
CA ILE A 572 23.90 6.81 -4.34
C ILE A 572 24.23 6.04 -5.61
N ASP A 573 24.82 6.73 -6.58
CA ASP A 573 25.36 6.10 -7.79
C ASP A 573 26.79 5.60 -7.50
N LEU A 574 27.11 4.40 -8.00
CA LEU A 574 28.42 3.77 -7.81
C LEU A 574 29.23 3.86 -9.10
N ASP A 575 30.50 4.25 -8.98
CA ASP A 575 31.42 4.35 -10.12
C ASP A 575 31.61 3.01 -10.83
N THR A 576 31.50 1.90 -10.08
CA THR A 576 31.67 0.53 -10.57
C THR A 576 30.61 -0.39 -9.99
N LEU A 577 30.41 -1.54 -10.65
CA LEU A 577 29.50 -2.58 -10.17
C LEU A 577 30.04 -3.15 -8.85
N SER A 578 29.31 -2.94 -7.75
CA SER A 578 29.70 -3.43 -6.43
C SER A 578 29.11 -4.80 -6.12
N HIS A 579 29.93 -5.64 -5.50
CA HIS A 579 29.56 -6.94 -4.93
C HIS A 579 29.68 -6.96 -3.40
N GLY A 580 29.80 -5.77 -2.79
CA GLY A 580 30.00 -5.60 -1.34
C GLY A 580 28.93 -6.33 -0.52
N ARG A 581 29.38 -7.03 0.52
CA ARG A 581 28.52 -7.87 1.37
C ARG A 581 28.01 -7.13 2.59
N ASP A 582 28.76 -6.14 3.08
CA ASP A 582 28.39 -5.40 4.27
C ASP A 582 28.15 -3.94 3.90
N LEU A 583 27.04 -3.40 4.36
CA LEU A 583 26.67 -2.01 4.15
C LEU A 583 26.52 -1.33 5.51
N GLU A 584 27.42 -0.43 5.83
CA GLU A 584 27.24 0.50 6.96
C GLU A 584 26.30 1.61 6.56
N VAL A 585 25.34 1.91 7.42
CA VAL A 585 24.44 3.03 7.28
C VAL A 585 24.33 3.76 8.61
N SER A 586 24.56 5.07 8.57
CA SER A 586 24.33 5.97 9.72
C SER A 586 23.04 6.76 9.51
N ILE A 587 22.03 6.52 10.36
CA ILE A 587 20.67 7.08 10.25
C ILE A 587 20.10 7.46 11.62
N ASN A 588 19.13 8.37 11.69
CA ASN A 588 18.41 8.69 12.93
C ASN A 588 17.18 7.79 13.13
N ASN A 589 17.04 7.15 14.30
CA ASN A 589 16.10 6.03 14.47
C ASN A 589 15.05 6.22 15.57
N GLN A 590 14.93 7.40 16.20
CA GLN A 590 14.05 7.53 17.38
C GLN A 590 12.58 7.18 17.08
N LEU A 591 12.08 7.44 15.86
CA LEU A 591 10.74 7.06 15.39
C LEU A 591 10.68 6.88 13.85
N ASN A 592 11.83 6.75 13.18
CA ASN A 592 11.91 6.74 11.73
C ASN A 592 12.37 5.38 11.21
N ARG A 593 11.72 4.87 10.17
CA ARG A 593 12.11 3.66 9.46
C ARG A 593 12.62 4.00 8.08
N TYR A 594 13.61 3.22 7.65
CA TYR A 594 14.26 3.36 6.36
C TYR A 594 14.27 2.02 5.63
N GLN A 595 14.35 2.09 4.32
CA GLN A 595 14.59 0.97 3.43
C GLN A 595 15.82 1.23 2.58
N VAL A 596 16.62 0.20 2.37
CA VAL A 596 17.69 0.20 1.36
C VAL A 596 17.20 -0.56 0.15
N VAL A 597 17.26 0.07 -1.02
CA VAL A 597 16.95 -0.54 -2.32
C VAL A 597 18.23 -0.62 -3.12
N PHE A 598 18.55 -1.80 -3.63
CA PHE A 598 19.69 -2.06 -4.51
C PHE A 598 19.19 -2.11 -5.94
N GLU A 599 19.80 -1.30 -6.81
CA GLU A 599 19.46 -1.24 -8.23
C GLU A 599 20.65 -1.70 -9.09
N ARG A 600 20.32 -2.29 -10.24
CA ARG A 600 21.25 -2.55 -11.33
C ARG A 600 20.63 -2.03 -12.62
N GLN A 601 21.31 -1.12 -13.30
CA GLN A 601 20.84 -0.49 -14.55
C GLN A 601 19.40 0.05 -14.42
N GLY A 602 19.08 0.63 -13.26
CA GLY A 602 17.75 1.18 -12.94
C GLY A 602 16.67 0.16 -12.60
N THR A 603 17.01 -1.13 -12.48
CA THR A 603 16.08 -2.17 -12.01
C THR A 603 16.36 -2.53 -10.55
N GLU A 604 15.34 -2.51 -9.69
CA GLU A 604 15.43 -3.01 -8.30
C GLU A 604 15.75 -4.51 -8.30
N ILE A 605 16.90 -4.89 -7.75
CA ILE A 605 17.34 -6.30 -7.61
C ILE A 605 17.25 -6.82 -6.19
N GLY A 606 17.05 -5.95 -5.20
CA GLY A 606 16.78 -6.34 -3.82
C GLY A 606 16.45 -5.14 -2.93
N ARG A 607 15.81 -5.43 -1.80
CA ARG A 607 15.40 -4.45 -0.80
C ARG A 607 15.57 -5.00 0.60
N LEU A 608 15.98 -4.13 1.53
CA LEU A 608 16.12 -4.43 2.94
C LEU A 608 15.43 -3.35 3.79
N ASP A 609 14.66 -3.77 4.79
CA ASP A 609 14.19 -2.88 5.85
C ASP A 609 15.32 -2.68 6.87
N LEU A 610 15.59 -1.44 7.24
CA LEU A 610 16.58 -1.09 8.26
C LEU A 610 16.01 -1.15 9.69
N SER A 611 14.94 -1.93 9.90
CA SER A 611 14.24 -1.98 11.19
C SER A 611 14.65 -3.20 12.04
N GLU A 612 14.90 -2.91 13.32
CA GLU A 612 15.15 -3.84 14.43
C GLU A 612 16.57 -4.42 14.56
N SER A 613 17.46 -3.64 15.18
CA SER A 613 18.51 -4.14 16.05
C SER A 613 18.76 -3.11 17.17
N TYR A 614 17.94 -3.21 18.21
CA TYR A 614 18.12 -2.73 19.60
C TYR A 614 19.14 -1.61 19.85
N LEU A 615 18.76 -0.32 19.94
CA LEU A 615 19.68 0.75 20.36
C LEU A 615 18.97 1.90 21.14
N PRO A 616 19.72 2.65 21.98
CA PRO A 616 19.30 3.14 23.30
C PRO A 616 18.48 4.44 23.30
N ALA A 617 18.00 4.82 24.49
CA ALA A 617 17.11 5.96 24.76
C ALA A 617 17.68 7.37 24.47
N GLU A 618 18.92 7.50 23.98
CA GLU A 618 19.57 8.79 23.75
C GLU A 618 19.45 9.23 22.28
N GLY A 619 19.04 10.47 22.04
CA GLY A 619 18.82 10.99 20.68
C GLY A 619 20.10 11.28 19.93
N GLY A 620 20.11 10.96 18.63
CA GLY A 620 21.24 11.18 17.73
C GLY A 620 21.19 10.25 16.51
N LEU A 621 22.30 10.21 15.77
CA LEU A 621 22.55 9.22 14.72
C LEU A 621 22.90 7.84 15.31
N HIS A 622 22.48 6.80 14.62
CA HIS A 622 22.84 5.42 14.88
C HIS A 622 23.51 4.80 13.66
N VAL A 623 24.61 4.12 13.88
CA VAL A 623 25.38 3.38 12.89
C VAL A 623 25.00 1.91 13.00
N GLN A 624 24.63 1.33 11.86
CA GLN A 624 24.33 -0.08 11.76
C GLN A 624 25.00 -0.67 10.53
N THR A 625 25.45 -1.91 10.66
CA THR A 625 25.96 -2.71 9.55
C THR A 625 24.89 -3.72 9.17
N ILE A 626 24.48 -3.73 7.91
CA ILE A 626 23.55 -4.70 7.36
C ILE A 626 24.25 -5.56 6.31
N VAL A 627 23.84 -6.83 6.25
CA VAL A 627 24.35 -7.78 5.26
C VAL A 627 23.51 -7.67 3.99
N THR A 628 24.16 -7.34 2.88
CA THR A 628 23.55 -7.31 1.55
C THR A 628 23.03 -8.70 1.19
N PRO A 629 21.79 -8.84 0.66
CA PRO A 629 21.24 -10.16 0.38
C PRO A 629 22.11 -10.93 -0.60
N GLU A 630 22.32 -12.22 -0.36
CA GLU A 630 23.28 -13.02 -1.13
C GLU A 630 23.02 -12.98 -2.65
N HIS A 631 21.76 -12.96 -3.06
CA HIS A 631 21.39 -12.83 -4.47
C HIS A 631 21.75 -11.47 -5.09
N VAL A 632 21.68 -10.38 -4.30
CA VAL A 632 22.09 -9.03 -4.72
C VAL A 632 23.60 -8.97 -4.86
N ALA A 633 24.33 -9.43 -3.84
CA ALA A 633 25.80 -9.45 -3.86
C ALA A 633 26.33 -10.31 -5.01
N ARG A 634 25.70 -11.46 -5.33
CA ARG A 634 26.07 -12.29 -6.49
C ARG A 634 25.80 -11.63 -7.83
N GLN A 635 24.70 -10.89 -7.96
CA GLN A 635 24.35 -10.20 -9.22
C GLN A 635 25.17 -8.93 -9.43
N GLY A 636 25.57 -8.27 -8.34
CA GLY A 636 26.19 -6.96 -8.33
C GLY A 636 25.16 -5.83 -8.51
N TYR A 637 25.42 -4.67 -7.92
CA TYR A 637 24.58 -3.47 -7.99
C TYR A 637 25.42 -2.24 -8.36
N ASP A 638 24.83 -1.30 -9.09
CA ASP A 638 25.47 -0.04 -9.53
C ASP A 638 24.85 1.20 -8.87
N ARG A 639 23.81 1.01 -8.05
CA ARG A 639 23.15 2.07 -7.31
C ARG A 639 22.50 1.56 -6.02
N ILE A 640 22.54 2.40 -4.99
CA ILE A 640 21.81 2.21 -3.73
C ILE A 640 20.82 3.37 -3.55
N ARG A 641 19.61 3.09 -3.07
CA ARG A 641 18.70 4.11 -2.54
C ARG A 641 18.44 3.88 -1.06
N ILE A 642 18.52 4.94 -0.27
CA ILE A 642 18.02 4.95 1.11
C ILE A 642 16.71 5.71 1.11
N LEU A 643 15.62 4.98 1.30
CA LEU A 643 14.26 5.49 1.21
C LEU A 643 13.65 5.60 2.61
N PRO A 644 13.12 6.78 2.97
CA PRO A 644 12.17 6.92 4.08
C PRO A 644 10.97 5.98 3.93
N ALA A 645 10.62 5.28 5.01
CA ALA A 645 9.50 4.33 5.03
C ALA A 645 8.40 4.72 6.04
N GLU A 646 8.78 5.17 7.23
CA GLU A 646 7.83 5.60 8.27
C GLU A 646 8.50 6.68 9.13
N GLY A 647 7.77 7.72 9.54
CA GLY A 647 8.31 8.83 10.34
C GLY A 647 8.21 10.19 9.66
N THR A 648 8.82 11.21 10.25
CA THR A 648 8.66 12.62 9.83
C THR A 648 9.97 13.35 9.62
N ASP A 649 11.08 12.84 10.15
CA ASP A 649 12.35 13.55 10.13
C ASP A 649 13.50 12.63 9.76
N PHE A 650 13.86 12.60 8.48
CA PHE A 650 14.83 11.64 7.98
C PHE A 650 16.22 12.26 7.82
N ARG A 651 17.24 11.64 8.44
CA ARG A 651 18.65 12.02 8.41
C ARG A 651 19.52 10.83 8.07
N VAL A 652 20.45 11.03 7.12
CA VAL A 652 21.54 10.10 6.84
C VAL A 652 22.87 10.81 7.12
N GLY A 653 23.73 10.18 7.90
CA GLY A 653 25.09 10.64 8.14
C GLY A 653 26.05 10.18 7.05
N HIS A 654 26.25 8.87 6.97
CA HIS A 654 27.16 8.23 6.02
C HIS A 654 26.64 6.86 5.58
N VAL A 655 27.15 6.41 4.45
CA VAL A 655 26.86 5.10 3.85
C VAL A 655 28.17 4.54 3.32
N ARG A 656 28.61 3.39 3.85
CA ARG A 656 29.84 2.73 3.43
C ARG A 656 29.53 1.32 2.95
N ILE A 657 30.03 0.98 1.77
CA ILE A 657 29.94 -0.37 1.22
C ILE A 657 31.27 -1.04 1.49
N TRP A 658 31.25 -2.22 2.10
CA TRP A 658 32.43 -3.01 2.36
C TRP A 658 32.36 -4.38 1.69
N GLY A 659 33.52 -4.82 1.23
CA GLY A 659 33.70 -6.15 0.65
C GLY A 659 35.09 -6.72 0.98
N PRO A 660 35.31 -8.03 0.73
CA PRO A 660 36.59 -8.69 0.98
C PRO A 660 37.78 -8.10 0.22
N GLU A 661 37.55 -7.30 -0.82
CA GLU A 661 38.58 -6.72 -1.70
C GLU A 661 39.36 -5.55 -1.06
N GLU A 662 38.93 -5.04 0.10
CA GLU A 662 39.60 -3.92 0.81
C GLU A 662 40.44 -4.35 2.03
N TRP A 663 40.43 -5.64 2.39
CA TRP A 663 41.26 -6.18 3.48
C TRP A 663 42.69 -6.41 2.98
N PRO A 664 43.75 -6.17 3.78
CA PRO A 664 45.10 -6.58 3.40
C PRO A 664 45.13 -8.10 3.23
N GLU A 665 45.37 -8.58 2.01
CA GLU A 665 45.59 -10.00 1.73
C GLU A 665 46.94 -10.42 2.33
N CYS A 666 46.92 -11.12 3.46
CA CYS A 666 48.12 -11.77 3.97
C CYS A 666 48.20 -13.19 3.38
N GLY A 667 49.38 -13.66 2.97
CA GLY A 667 49.55 -15.02 2.41
C GLY A 667 49.31 -15.14 0.89
N GLN A 668 49.50 -16.36 0.37
CA GLN A 668 49.81 -16.65 -1.06
C GLN A 668 51.15 -16.09 -1.57
N GLY A 669 52.17 -16.04 -0.71
CA GLY A 669 53.52 -15.59 -1.09
C GLY A 669 53.75 -14.08 -0.95
N HIS A 670 52.83 -13.37 -0.30
CA HIS A 670 52.95 -11.96 0.04
C HIS A 670 53.16 -11.77 1.55
N ASP A 671 54.17 -10.98 1.90
CA ASP A 671 54.40 -10.52 3.27
C ASP A 671 53.35 -9.48 3.66
N CYS A 672 52.89 -9.54 4.90
CA CYS A 672 51.85 -8.67 5.43
C CYS A 672 52.36 -7.96 6.67
N THR A 673 52.35 -6.62 6.68
CA THR A 673 52.68 -5.82 7.87
C THR A 673 51.47 -5.00 8.27
N ILE A 674 51.04 -5.17 9.52
CA ILE A 674 50.00 -4.40 10.17
C ILE A 674 50.66 -3.48 11.18
N GLU A 675 50.58 -2.18 10.95
CA GLU A 675 51.07 -1.16 11.88
C GLU A 675 49.94 -0.74 12.81
N PHE A 676 50.08 -1.02 14.12
CA PHE A 676 48.99 -0.80 15.06
C PHE A 676 48.66 0.68 15.34
N GLY A 677 49.51 1.59 14.87
CA GLY A 677 49.26 3.04 14.90
C GLY A 677 48.44 3.56 13.71
N ASP A 678 48.17 2.74 12.69
CA ASP A 678 47.35 3.14 11.55
C ASP A 678 45.86 3.00 11.88
N GLN A 679 45.12 4.11 11.85
CA GLN A 679 43.67 4.14 12.16
C GLN A 679 42.83 3.23 11.23
N ARG A 680 43.38 2.77 10.11
CA ARG A 680 42.69 1.86 9.18
C ARG A 680 42.63 0.41 9.70
N ILE A 681 43.46 0.02 10.66
CA ILE A 681 43.49 -1.35 11.19
C ILE A 681 42.30 -1.69 12.08
N VAL A 682 41.52 -0.70 12.53
CA VAL A 682 40.39 -0.91 13.46
C VAL A 682 39.41 -1.95 12.92
N GLN A 683 39.38 -2.11 11.58
CA GLN A 683 38.58 -3.11 10.87
C GLN A 683 39.05 -4.55 11.05
N LEU A 684 40.30 -4.77 11.45
CA LEU A 684 40.88 -6.07 11.77
C LEU A 684 40.70 -6.41 13.25
N LEU A 685 40.43 -5.43 14.11
CA LEU A 685 40.33 -5.61 15.55
C LEU A 685 38.88 -5.98 15.93
N ASP A 686 38.71 -6.99 16.78
CA ASP A 686 37.41 -7.43 17.26
C ASP A 686 37.17 -6.97 18.71
N GLN A 687 37.56 -7.75 19.72
CA GLN A 687 37.33 -7.42 21.13
C GLN A 687 38.64 -7.19 21.90
N GLY A 688 38.56 -6.45 22.99
CA GLY A 688 39.67 -6.30 23.95
C GLY A 688 40.78 -5.36 23.51
N TRP A 689 40.49 -4.37 22.66
CA TRP A 689 41.44 -3.35 22.22
C TRP A 689 41.03 -1.95 22.68
N SER A 690 42.01 -1.09 22.97
CA SER A 690 41.81 0.33 23.20
C SER A 690 41.64 1.10 21.88
N SER A 691 41.48 2.43 21.94
CA SER A 691 41.70 3.27 20.76
C SER A 691 43.14 3.19 20.29
N ALA A 692 43.37 3.13 18.97
CA ALA A 692 44.70 3.23 18.37
C ALA A 692 45.29 4.64 18.57
N GLU A 693 46.59 4.70 18.85
CA GLU A 693 47.41 5.89 19.05
C GLU A 693 48.57 5.91 18.03
N ASP A 694 49.23 7.05 17.79
CA ASP A 694 50.26 7.17 16.74
C ASP A 694 51.43 6.17 16.87
N TRP A 695 51.66 5.61 18.07
CA TRP A 695 52.71 4.62 18.32
C TRP A 695 52.22 3.17 18.25
N GLY A 696 50.91 2.91 18.30
CA GLY A 696 50.36 1.57 18.48
C GLY A 696 49.01 1.54 19.20
N ILE A 697 48.65 0.38 19.75
CA ILE A 697 47.39 0.16 20.47
C ILE A 697 47.63 -0.62 21.76
N TRP A 698 46.77 -0.44 22.75
CA TRP A 698 46.77 -1.29 23.94
C TRP A 698 45.72 -2.37 23.86
N SER A 699 46.00 -3.52 24.48
CA SER A 699 44.93 -4.42 24.92
C SER A 699 44.15 -3.78 26.08
N ASP A 700 42.82 -3.94 26.08
CA ASP A 700 41.93 -3.51 27.15
C ASP A 700 41.13 -4.71 27.67
N GLY A 701 41.70 -5.40 28.65
CA GLY A 701 41.21 -6.66 29.19
C GLY A 701 42.27 -7.77 29.17
N PRO A 702 41.93 -8.96 29.73
CA PRO A 702 42.86 -10.10 29.84
C PRO A 702 43.12 -10.81 28.51
N GLN A 703 42.36 -10.48 27.46
CA GLN A 703 42.48 -11.03 26.12
C GLN A 703 42.10 -9.98 25.07
N SER A 704 42.62 -10.11 23.86
CA SER A 704 42.15 -9.37 22.70
C SER A 704 42.10 -10.24 21.44
N THR A 705 41.20 -9.91 20.52
CA THR A 705 40.93 -10.71 19.31
C THR A 705 41.02 -9.86 18.05
N MET A 706 41.58 -10.39 16.97
CA MET A 706 41.64 -9.74 15.66
C MET A 706 41.43 -10.75 14.54
N GLN A 707 41.04 -10.29 13.36
CA GLN A 707 40.84 -11.10 12.17
C GLN A 707 41.81 -10.69 11.06
N LEU A 708 42.28 -11.67 10.30
CA LEU A 708 43.08 -11.43 9.11
C LEU A 708 42.76 -12.44 8.00
N LEU A 709 42.95 -12.02 6.75
CA LEU A 709 42.89 -12.93 5.60
C LEU A 709 44.24 -13.64 5.47
N ALA A 710 44.24 -14.97 5.49
CA ALA A 710 45.41 -15.80 5.19
C ALA A 710 45.06 -16.89 4.17
N GLY A 711 45.98 -17.16 3.25
CA GLY A 711 45.93 -18.36 2.40
C GLY A 711 46.47 -19.60 3.14
N GLN A 712 46.16 -20.79 2.65
CA GLN A 712 46.79 -22.03 3.16
C GLN A 712 48.33 -21.98 3.03
N GLY A 713 49.05 -22.14 4.14
CA GLY A 713 50.52 -22.18 4.16
C GLY A 713 51.12 -22.18 5.57
N ASN A 714 52.43 -22.42 5.68
CA ASN A 714 53.17 -22.22 6.92
C ASN A 714 53.64 -20.76 6.99
N TYR A 715 53.48 -20.13 8.15
CA TYR A 715 53.87 -18.73 8.33
C TYR A 715 54.73 -18.53 9.58
N GLN A 716 55.53 -17.47 9.52
CA GLN A 716 56.21 -16.86 10.66
C GLN A 716 55.41 -15.60 11.04
N LEU A 717 54.91 -15.57 12.27
CA LEU A 717 54.18 -14.44 12.85
C LEU A 717 55.09 -13.70 13.84
N ASP A 718 55.50 -12.49 13.49
CA ASP A 718 56.34 -11.65 14.33
C ASP A 718 55.51 -10.47 14.87
N ILE A 719 55.50 -10.28 16.19
CA ILE A 719 54.70 -9.27 16.88
C ILE A 719 55.63 -8.36 17.66
N GLU A 720 55.67 -7.07 17.33
CA GLU A 720 56.38 -6.08 18.14
C GLU A 720 55.44 -5.55 19.23
N ALA A 721 55.76 -5.84 20.49
CA ALA A 721 54.92 -5.49 21.62
C ALA A 721 55.73 -5.24 22.91
N PHE A 722 55.09 -4.62 23.91
CA PHE A 722 55.64 -4.40 25.25
C PHE A 722 54.59 -4.55 26.36
N PRO A 723 54.96 -5.01 27.56
CA PRO A 723 54.01 -5.29 28.63
C PRO A 723 53.66 -4.05 29.46
N GLN A 724 52.46 -4.04 30.05
CA GLN A 724 52.07 -3.04 31.04
C GLN A 724 52.87 -3.22 32.35
N LYS A 725 53.41 -2.13 32.91
CA LYS A 725 54.21 -2.16 34.16
C LYS A 725 53.33 -2.39 35.40
N GLN A 726 53.80 -3.24 36.32
CA GLN A 726 53.20 -3.44 37.65
C GLN A 726 53.70 -2.38 38.67
N ALA A 727 53.04 -2.33 39.83
CA ALA A 727 53.26 -1.30 40.87
C ALA A 727 54.67 -1.34 41.46
N ASP A 728 55.29 -2.52 41.49
CA ASP A 728 56.64 -2.76 41.97
C ASP A 728 57.71 -2.52 40.88
N GLY A 729 57.29 -2.08 39.69
CA GLY A 729 58.15 -1.82 38.54
C GLY A 729 58.52 -3.06 37.73
N GLN A 730 57.99 -4.24 38.07
CA GLN A 730 58.23 -5.48 37.32
C GLN A 730 57.25 -5.63 36.14
N CYS A 731 57.63 -6.46 35.18
CA CYS A 731 56.86 -6.79 33.98
C CYS A 731 56.87 -8.30 33.71
N ASP A 732 56.47 -9.10 34.70
CA ASP A 732 56.34 -10.56 34.55
C ASP A 732 55.05 -10.92 33.78
N GLN A 733 55.07 -10.60 32.49
CA GLN A 733 53.96 -10.78 31.54
C GLN A 733 54.31 -11.87 30.52
N ALA A 734 53.28 -12.50 29.95
CA ALA A 734 53.43 -13.32 28.76
C ALA A 734 52.33 -13.03 27.74
N LEU A 735 52.66 -13.29 26.48
CA LEU A 735 51.75 -13.25 25.35
C LEU A 735 51.54 -14.69 24.86
N GLU A 736 50.35 -15.22 25.10
CA GLU A 736 49.89 -16.46 24.46
C GLU A 736 49.10 -16.11 23.21
N VAL A 737 49.48 -16.69 22.08
CA VAL A 737 48.85 -16.45 20.78
C VAL A 737 48.11 -17.70 20.34
N TRP A 738 46.87 -17.50 19.92
CA TRP A 738 46.00 -18.50 19.35
C TRP A 738 45.69 -18.12 17.90
N TRP A 739 45.66 -19.13 17.05
CA TRP A 739 45.24 -19.04 15.67
C TRP A 739 44.03 -19.94 15.47
N ASN A 740 42.90 -19.35 15.10
CA ASN A 740 41.58 -19.95 15.16
C ASN A 740 41.36 -20.57 16.56
N GLU A 741 41.00 -21.85 16.59
CA GLU A 741 40.75 -22.59 17.84
C GLU A 741 42.03 -23.19 18.47
N PHE A 742 43.22 -22.94 17.92
CA PHE A 742 44.47 -23.61 18.30
C PHE A 742 45.49 -22.65 18.92
N ALA A 743 46.06 -23.00 20.08
CA ALA A 743 47.18 -22.26 20.67
C ALA A 743 48.48 -22.53 19.87
N ILE A 744 49.10 -21.48 19.34
CA ILE A 744 50.34 -21.60 18.53
C ILE A 744 51.61 -21.36 19.36
N GLY A 745 51.52 -20.69 20.51
CA GLY A 745 52.61 -20.59 21.47
C GLY A 745 52.41 -19.51 22.54
N GLU A 746 53.22 -19.59 23.61
CA GLU A 746 53.33 -18.55 24.65
C GLU A 746 54.79 -18.09 24.74
N GLN A 747 55.00 -16.76 24.81
CA GLN A 747 56.32 -16.17 25.11
C GLN A 747 56.24 -15.17 26.26
N SER A 748 57.21 -15.21 27.16
CA SER A 748 57.32 -14.27 28.28
C SER A 748 58.18 -13.07 27.90
N PHE A 749 57.81 -11.87 28.35
CA PHE A 749 58.57 -10.65 28.09
C PHE A 749 59.81 -10.58 29.00
N ILE A 750 60.96 -10.16 28.45
CA ILE A 750 62.19 -9.90 29.20
C ILE A 750 62.28 -8.40 29.48
N GLY A 751 61.78 -7.98 30.64
CA GLY A 751 61.71 -6.55 31.02
C GLY A 751 60.53 -5.82 30.37
N CYS A 752 60.53 -4.49 30.47
CA CYS A 752 59.38 -3.64 30.12
C CYS A 752 59.55 -2.86 28.80
N GLU A 753 60.58 -3.16 28.01
CA GLU A 753 60.83 -2.51 26.73
C GLU A 753 60.18 -3.28 25.57
N SER A 754 60.02 -2.60 24.42
CA SER A 754 59.50 -3.18 23.17
C SER A 754 60.36 -4.36 22.72
N GLN A 755 59.71 -5.48 22.42
CA GLN A 755 60.33 -6.73 22.03
C GLN A 755 59.60 -7.30 20.82
N LEU A 756 60.35 -7.97 19.94
CA LEU A 756 59.80 -8.74 18.83
C LEU A 756 59.60 -10.19 19.29
N LEU A 757 58.35 -10.65 19.29
CA LEU A 757 57.95 -12.00 19.67
C LEU A 757 57.57 -12.79 18.41
N SER A 758 58.21 -13.94 18.21
CA SER A 758 58.17 -14.70 16.95
C SER A 758 57.49 -16.06 17.14
N PHE A 759 56.39 -16.31 16.44
CA PHE A 759 55.58 -17.53 16.55
C PHE A 759 55.50 -18.26 15.20
N ASN A 760 55.69 -19.57 15.23
CA ASN A 760 55.44 -20.42 14.07
C ASN A 760 53.94 -20.68 13.95
N VAL A 761 53.35 -20.43 12.78
CA VAL A 761 51.95 -20.74 12.47
C VAL A 761 51.91 -21.93 11.49
N PRO A 762 51.58 -23.13 11.99
CA PRO A 762 51.49 -24.33 11.17
C PRO A 762 50.37 -24.24 10.12
N GLN A 763 50.57 -24.83 8.94
CA GLN A 763 49.54 -24.84 7.89
C GLN A 763 48.21 -25.47 8.32
N ASP A 764 48.21 -26.46 9.22
CA ASP A 764 47.01 -27.18 9.65
C ASP A 764 46.06 -26.35 10.53
N VAL A 765 46.54 -25.24 11.11
CA VAL A 765 45.69 -24.31 11.88
C VAL A 765 45.17 -23.15 11.05
N VAL A 766 45.74 -22.90 9.87
CA VAL A 766 45.33 -21.80 8.97
C VAL A 766 44.17 -22.26 8.09
N THR A 767 43.12 -21.45 7.96
CA THR A 767 42.01 -21.62 7.01
C THR A 767 42.23 -20.74 5.78
N ASP A 768 41.78 -21.20 4.60
CA ASP A 768 41.81 -20.35 3.40
C ASP A 768 40.73 -19.27 3.53
N GLY A 769 41.14 -17.99 3.63
CA GLY A 769 40.24 -16.87 3.90
C GLY A 769 40.45 -16.26 5.29
N VAL A 770 39.36 -15.90 5.98
CA VAL A 770 39.44 -15.21 7.29
C VAL A 770 39.91 -16.17 8.37
N ASN A 771 40.85 -15.72 9.19
CA ASN A 771 41.41 -16.42 10.34
C ASN A 771 41.29 -15.53 11.58
N ASP A 772 40.90 -16.13 12.71
CA ASP A 772 40.79 -15.45 14.00
C ASP A 772 42.11 -15.57 14.76
N LEU A 773 42.64 -14.45 15.25
CA LEU A 773 43.79 -14.41 16.13
C LEU A 773 43.34 -13.96 17.51
N ARG A 774 43.70 -14.72 18.54
CA ARG A 774 43.44 -14.35 19.94
C ARG A 774 44.74 -14.25 20.72
N PHE A 775 44.89 -13.14 21.42
CA PHE A 775 45.99 -12.85 22.30
C PHE A 775 45.52 -12.93 23.75
N ALA A 776 46.23 -13.65 24.60
CA ALA A 776 45.93 -13.76 26.02
C ALA A 776 47.13 -13.32 26.87
N TYR A 777 46.81 -12.68 28.00
CA TYR A 777 47.79 -12.02 28.88
C TYR A 777 47.69 -12.59 30.30
N ARG A 778 48.81 -12.70 31.02
CA ARG A 778 48.84 -13.15 32.42
C ARG A 778 48.10 -12.20 33.36
N TYR A 779 48.15 -10.91 33.06
CA TYR A 779 47.42 -9.88 33.78
C TYR A 779 47.03 -8.73 32.85
N ALA A 780 45.95 -8.05 33.23
CA ALA A 780 45.55 -6.75 32.72
C ALA A 780 45.22 -5.88 33.93
N LEU A 781 45.80 -4.69 34.01
CA LEU A 781 45.71 -3.83 35.19
C LEU A 781 45.60 -2.37 34.75
N PRO A 782 44.95 -1.49 35.53
CA PRO A 782 44.94 -0.07 35.24
C PRO A 782 46.35 0.51 35.24
N PRO A 783 46.63 1.56 34.43
CA PRO A 783 47.90 2.28 34.51
C PRO A 783 48.13 2.80 35.93
N GLN A 784 49.01 2.12 36.67
CA GLN A 784 49.35 2.52 38.04
C GLN A 784 50.24 3.78 38.00
N GLU A 785 50.06 4.67 38.99
CA GLU A 785 50.73 5.97 39.13
C GLU A 785 52.26 5.86 39.10
N ALA A 786 52.85 5.77 37.90
CA ALA A 786 54.30 5.82 37.70
C ALA A 786 54.89 7.23 37.91
N SER A 787 54.05 8.21 38.27
CA SER A 787 54.43 9.51 38.78
C SER A 787 53.36 9.95 39.79
N GLN A 788 53.75 10.63 40.87
CA GLN A 788 52.85 11.11 41.93
C GLN A 788 51.80 12.17 41.46
N VAL A 789 51.01 11.85 40.46
CA VAL A 789 49.89 12.62 39.92
C VAL A 789 48.83 11.62 39.45
N ALA A 790 47.61 11.75 39.97
CA ALA A 790 46.49 10.89 39.62
C ALA A 790 46.19 10.96 38.11
N ASN A 791 46.41 9.86 37.40
CA ASN A 791 45.93 9.70 36.03
C ASN A 791 44.56 9.01 36.09
N GLY A 792 43.52 9.64 35.54
CA GLY A 792 42.13 9.16 35.60
C GLY A 792 41.82 7.97 34.68
N ASP A 793 42.83 7.33 34.11
CA ASP A 793 42.68 6.20 33.18
C ASP A 793 42.35 4.91 33.95
N GLN A 794 41.16 4.36 33.71
CA GLN A 794 40.64 3.16 34.38
C GLN A 794 40.67 1.92 33.48
N ARG A 795 41.23 2.01 32.26
CA ARG A 795 41.30 0.89 31.31
C ARG A 795 42.17 -0.24 31.85
N MET A 796 41.84 -1.49 31.54
CA MET A 796 42.57 -2.66 32.04
C MET A 796 43.66 -3.06 31.05
N LEU A 797 44.85 -2.44 31.13
CA LEU A 797 45.88 -2.61 30.11
C LEU A 797 46.76 -3.85 30.38
N GLY A 798 46.98 -4.67 29.34
CA GLY A 798 47.81 -5.88 29.41
C GLY A 798 49.13 -5.74 28.65
N VAL A 799 49.04 -5.60 27.32
CA VAL A 799 50.17 -5.50 26.38
C VAL A 799 49.90 -4.39 25.37
N GLY A 800 50.92 -3.58 25.07
CA GLY A 800 50.90 -2.58 24.00
C GLY A 800 51.51 -3.16 22.73
N PHE A 801 50.79 -3.09 21.61
CA PHE A 801 51.17 -3.63 20.31
C PHE A 801 51.58 -2.48 19.37
N ARG A 802 52.69 -2.66 18.65
CA ARG A 802 53.22 -1.69 17.69
C ARG A 802 53.04 -2.16 16.26
N SER A 803 53.46 -3.38 15.96
CA SER A 803 53.31 -3.96 14.63
C SER A 803 53.13 -5.48 14.71
N LEU A 804 52.51 -6.03 13.68
CA LEU A 804 52.42 -7.47 13.42
C LEU A 804 52.84 -7.72 11.99
N HIS A 805 53.77 -8.64 11.81
CA HIS A 805 54.29 -9.06 10.52
C HIS A 805 54.04 -10.55 10.31
N LEU A 806 53.40 -10.90 9.21
CA LEU A 806 53.16 -12.29 8.80
C LEU A 806 53.92 -12.54 7.49
N SER A 807 54.86 -13.49 7.51
CA SER A 807 55.66 -13.87 6.35
C SER A 807 55.61 -15.39 6.12
N PRO A 808 55.76 -15.90 4.89
CA PRO A 808 55.86 -17.34 4.64
C PRO A 808 57.07 -17.95 5.37
N ALA A 809 56.87 -19.05 6.09
CA ALA A 809 57.97 -19.74 6.76
C ALA A 809 58.90 -20.39 5.71
N HIS A 810 60.16 -19.96 5.64
CA HIS A 810 61.17 -20.63 4.83
C HIS A 810 61.62 -21.94 5.52
N ASP A 811 61.53 -23.08 4.84
CA ASP A 811 62.10 -24.34 5.29
C ASP A 811 63.62 -24.19 5.51
N ILE A 812 64.04 -24.07 6.77
CA ILE A 812 65.45 -24.16 7.16
C ILE A 812 65.83 -25.64 7.15
N GLY A 813 66.28 -26.13 5.99
CA GLY A 813 67.01 -27.39 5.87
C GLY A 813 68.47 -27.23 6.34
N GLU A 814 68.89 -28.10 7.26
CA GLU A 814 70.27 -28.54 7.55
C GLU A 814 71.43 -27.51 7.51
N GLU A 815 71.85 -27.02 8.67
CA GLU A 815 73.24 -26.74 9.11
C GLU A 815 73.15 -26.23 10.57
N SER A 816 73.69 -26.82 11.65
CA SER A 816 74.93 -27.54 11.85
C SER A 816 74.85 -28.63 12.93
N GLN A 817 75.84 -29.52 12.92
CA GLN A 817 76.31 -30.30 14.08
C GLN A 817 76.63 -29.43 15.31
#